data_AF-A0A2V5I8H0-F1
#
_entry.id   AF-A0A2V5I8H0-F1
#
_cell.length_a   1.000
_cell.length_b   1.000
_cell.length_c   1.000
_cell.angle_alpha   90.00
_cell.angle_beta   90.00
_cell.angle_gamma   90.00
#
_symmetry.space_group_name_H-M   'P 1'
#
loop_
_entity.id
_entity.type
_entity.pdbx_description
1 polymer ?
#
loop_
_entity_poly.entity_id
_entity_poly.type
_entity_poly.pdbx_seq_one_letter_code
_entity_poly.pdbx_strand_id
1 'polypeptide(L)'
;MFSTLTLSPMGLVVQESEPVPLEDQQSLLTSLQESLKKAEERCTIEAFIDDEKILYKLWKCRSRYMLPAAEALANGSRNAPWRILYGQAGILDFFLRLVASKEAIEDELLLHSLRLVGNSCADTNENREILVKNNYTSAIIRHLANPKLIQVAIPVLYNICIDFEPAQSQIAANKIVYIFLRLLKDNAFAKHPALLDYFYELIDLGCSKEDMHALAQARLKINQTLAEVSALPLFAELYPLDSDLDQLQICSCVVLGNLARSDAVCEEMVEKLNIHKALISLLKSEARGAVLHSVLGFLKNLAIAGNNKARLGEAGLIPAVSGLWQYETVPQVQFVATSITRQVIISSAPTYLSLLLALFEKTDSAPIKTEIGRIVASICRTLVPRVREKDSGAEALLRKTFELHDDISLPVVVRSEGWFTLALMASTQGGLIVASKLLAADSTDSTEADNLQLNKDRGNIIVLMQELLKSDLAEEGDGERGKTSEMQMLEVSRREIQKKVDDEARGLSRLWQTLVLYGYRFVYDPIATGFRFVHLLIIFLPVVFTAPILCLGGNGKNREAVLSSGTIWWYKFLVRSMERAGPAFIKLGQWAASRTDIFPPDLCDIMSSLHSNAPAHSLRQTKKIISKAFNNLPFEDIFEEFYEEPLGVGAIAQVYKAKLKPNLAGTDDGAFDGQPSGLRGKVRKNVEALVKSSPQRVPSSYVAVKVLHPKVERMIHRDLKIMSFFASLINAIPTMHWLSLPDEVNQFGEMMKLQLDLRIEAANLVMFREKFRTRTTAWFPYPYIDYSTREVLVEEFAQGIPLSTFLDVGGGVYQREIANEGLDAFLHMLLIDNFVHADLHPGNIMVRFYQPSELDLSLRNKSRASDAPTTAEVDVTESVLARLRPHAGNRRDWESVLDELNAEGYRPQLIFIDTGLVTQLNDLNRRNFIDLFRAIAEFDGYRAGELMVERCRQPEAVIDPHYFALRMEHLVLNVKSRTFALGSVKIGDVLSEVLSMVRSHHVRMEGDFVNVVISCLLLEGIGRNLDPDLDLFKSALPILRKLGSNVTSLKSVRSGDVSMLRIWVGLEARELLQSSIDSVEQTWIEYEPQ
;
A
#
# COMPACT_ATOMS: atom_id res chain seq x y z
N MET A 1 -32.76 20.61 29.70
CA MET A 1 -31.56 19.88 30.16
C MET A 1 -31.91 18.46 30.56
N PHE A 2 -32.94 18.27 31.39
CA PHE A 2 -33.31 16.96 31.94
C PHE A 2 -34.50 16.26 31.25
N SER A 3 -34.94 16.76 30.09
CA SER A 3 -36.04 16.18 29.29
C SER A 3 -35.70 14.85 28.62
N THR A 4 -34.41 14.47 28.65
CA THR A 4 -33.85 13.24 28.09
C THR A 4 -33.55 12.17 29.14
N LEU A 5 -33.87 12.42 30.41
CA LEU A 5 -33.76 11.39 31.44
C LEU A 5 -34.77 10.28 31.20
N THR A 6 -34.41 9.05 31.53
CA THR A 6 -35.34 7.92 31.52
C THR A 6 -36.48 8.15 32.54
N LEU A 7 -37.62 7.46 32.39
CA LEU A 7 -38.83 7.66 33.21
C LEU A 7 -38.49 7.77 34.71
N SER A 8 -38.87 8.89 35.32
CA SER A 8 -38.60 9.14 36.74
C SER A 8 -39.46 8.25 37.64
N PRO A 9 -38.90 7.75 38.76
CA PRO A 9 -39.65 6.95 39.72
C PRO A 9 -40.82 7.70 40.33
N MET A 10 -41.78 6.94 40.88
CA MET A 10 -42.92 7.47 41.62
C MET A 10 -42.43 8.11 42.93
N GLY A 11 -42.54 9.43 43.04
CA GLY A 11 -42.17 10.16 44.25
C GLY A 11 -43.30 10.17 45.29
N LEU A 12 -43.00 10.69 46.48
CA LEU A 12 -44.03 10.90 47.52
C LEU A 12 -45.09 11.89 47.03
N VAL A 13 -46.36 11.53 47.25
CA VAL A 13 -47.54 12.36 46.98
C VAL A 13 -48.23 12.65 48.31
N VAL A 14 -48.53 13.91 48.57
CA VAL A 14 -49.32 14.29 49.74
C VAL A 14 -50.79 13.95 49.49
N GLN A 15 -51.35 13.07 50.32
CA GLN A 15 -52.79 12.89 50.46
C GLN A 15 -53.23 13.59 51.76
N GLU A 16 -54.27 14.42 51.68
CA GLU A 16 -54.86 15.07 52.86
C GLU A 16 -55.36 14.00 53.84
N SER A 17 -54.74 13.93 55.01
CA SER A 17 -55.20 13.13 56.15
C SER A 17 -55.51 14.05 57.33
N GLU A 18 -56.30 13.57 58.29
CA GLU A 18 -56.68 14.33 59.49
C GLU A 18 -55.45 14.94 60.19
N PRO A 19 -55.55 16.21 60.65
CA PRO A 19 -54.43 16.92 61.25
C PRO A 19 -54.01 16.29 62.58
N VAL A 20 -52.77 15.82 62.66
CA VAL A 20 -52.16 15.36 63.93
C VAL A 20 -51.86 16.58 64.82
N PRO A 21 -52.27 16.59 66.11
CA PRO A 21 -51.97 17.69 67.03
C PRO A 21 -50.47 18.00 67.13
N LEU A 22 -50.14 19.28 67.36
CA LEU A 22 -48.76 19.77 67.28
C LEU A 22 -47.84 19.18 68.36
N GLU A 23 -48.41 18.82 69.52
CA GLU A 23 -47.73 18.12 70.61
C GLU A 23 -47.39 16.67 70.23
N ASP A 24 -48.32 15.97 69.57
CA ASP A 24 -48.10 14.61 69.07
C ASP A 24 -47.03 14.58 67.97
N GLN A 25 -46.98 15.60 67.10
CA GLN A 25 -45.92 15.73 66.10
C GLN A 25 -44.53 15.94 66.72
N GLN A 26 -44.45 16.66 67.83
CA GLN A 26 -43.19 16.83 68.56
C GLN A 26 -42.77 15.52 69.25
N SER A 27 -43.74 14.79 69.81
CA SER A 27 -43.49 13.46 70.39
C SER A 27 -42.92 12.49 69.35
N LEU A 28 -43.41 12.54 68.10
CA LEU A 28 -42.86 11.73 67.00
C LEU A 28 -41.38 12.01 66.72
N LEU A 29 -40.95 13.28 66.73
CA LEU A 29 -39.54 13.63 66.59
C LEU A 29 -38.71 13.12 67.76
N THR A 30 -39.22 13.25 68.99
CA THR A 30 -38.55 12.74 70.19
C THR A 30 -38.40 11.23 70.14
N SER A 31 -39.42 10.48 69.70
CA SER A 31 -39.34 9.02 69.52
C SER A 31 -38.25 8.63 68.51
N LEU A 32 -38.15 9.34 67.39
CA LEU A 32 -37.09 9.10 66.39
C LEU A 32 -35.69 9.41 66.95
N GLN A 33 -35.55 10.45 67.76
CA GLN A 33 -34.28 10.76 68.43
C GLN A 33 -33.92 9.71 69.50
N GLU A 34 -34.90 9.10 70.16
CA GLU A 34 -34.69 7.96 71.05
C GLU A 34 -34.31 6.68 70.30
N SER A 35 -34.91 6.43 69.12
CA SER A 35 -34.50 5.34 68.21
C SER A 35 -33.01 5.43 67.89
N LEU A 36 -32.51 6.63 67.56
CA LEU A 36 -31.10 6.86 67.29
C LEU A 36 -30.20 6.58 68.51
N LYS A 37 -30.60 7.02 69.71
CA LYS A 37 -29.85 6.72 70.94
C LYS A 37 -29.83 5.22 71.26
N LYS A 38 -30.95 4.52 71.08
CA LYS A 38 -31.02 3.07 71.27
C LYS A 38 -30.11 2.32 70.29
N ALA A 39 -30.01 2.81 69.05
CA ALA A 39 -29.13 2.22 68.05
C ALA A 39 -27.63 2.46 68.34
N GLU A 40 -27.27 3.51 69.08
CA GLU A 40 -25.90 3.73 69.58
C GLU A 40 -25.51 2.68 70.62
N GLU A 41 -26.46 2.27 71.46
CA GLU A 41 -26.24 1.23 72.48
C GLU A 41 -26.29 -0.18 71.88
N ARG A 42 -27.23 -0.42 70.95
CA ARG A 42 -27.44 -1.73 70.32
C ARG A 42 -27.87 -1.59 68.86
N CYS A 43 -26.91 -1.74 67.95
CA CYS A 43 -27.09 -1.60 66.51
C CYS A 43 -27.90 -2.78 65.91
N THR A 44 -29.23 -2.68 65.96
CA THR A 44 -30.18 -3.71 65.51
C THR A 44 -31.32 -3.07 64.71
N ILE A 45 -31.98 -3.85 63.84
CA ILE A 45 -33.04 -3.34 62.96
C ILE A 45 -34.28 -2.88 63.76
N GLU A 46 -34.54 -3.51 64.90
CA GLU A 46 -35.67 -3.19 65.79
C GLU A 46 -35.58 -1.76 66.32
N ALA A 47 -34.39 -1.17 66.38
CA ALA A 47 -34.21 0.22 66.81
C ALA A 47 -34.78 1.23 65.79
N PHE A 48 -34.93 0.86 64.52
CA PHE A 48 -35.34 1.76 63.42
C PHE A 48 -36.68 1.38 62.77
N ILE A 49 -37.32 0.29 63.21
CA ILE A 49 -38.44 -0.33 62.49
C ILE A 49 -39.70 0.55 62.36
N ASP A 50 -39.89 1.51 63.26
CA ASP A 50 -41.02 2.45 63.23
C ASP A 50 -40.66 3.82 62.65
N ASP A 51 -39.38 4.10 62.39
CA ASP A 51 -38.93 5.41 61.94
C ASP A 51 -39.45 5.76 60.54
N GLU A 52 -39.57 4.78 59.63
CA GLU A 52 -40.22 4.99 58.32
C GLU A 52 -41.67 5.49 58.48
N LYS A 53 -42.46 4.85 59.36
CA LYS A 53 -43.85 5.25 59.61
C LYS A 53 -43.93 6.64 60.24
N ILE A 54 -42.99 6.98 61.11
CA ILE A 54 -42.87 8.31 61.71
C ILE A 54 -42.63 9.35 60.61
N LEU A 55 -41.69 9.10 59.70
CA LEU A 55 -41.38 10.00 58.57
C LEU A 55 -42.61 10.20 57.66
N TYR A 56 -43.36 9.15 57.35
CA TYR A 56 -44.60 9.29 56.57
C TYR A 56 -45.67 10.12 57.28
N LYS A 57 -45.83 10.00 58.61
CA LYS A 57 -46.78 10.82 59.38
C LYS A 57 -46.37 12.30 59.39
N LEU A 58 -45.09 12.58 59.60
CA LEU A 58 -44.54 13.94 59.57
C LEU A 58 -44.67 14.57 58.18
N TRP A 59 -44.42 13.80 57.13
CA TRP A 59 -44.57 14.23 55.73
C TRP A 59 -46.02 14.55 55.36
N LYS A 60 -46.96 13.64 55.66
CA LYS A 60 -48.39 13.83 55.35
C LYS A 60 -48.99 15.08 56.00
N CYS A 61 -48.54 15.40 57.23
CA CYS A 61 -49.03 16.56 57.97
C CYS A 61 -48.25 17.86 57.68
N ARG A 62 -47.30 17.85 56.74
CA ARG A 62 -46.38 18.97 56.45
C ARG A 62 -45.74 19.54 57.73
N SER A 63 -45.28 18.64 58.61
CA SER A 63 -44.78 19.01 59.93
C SER A 63 -43.47 19.79 59.83
N ARG A 64 -43.36 20.87 60.62
CA ARG A 64 -42.10 21.61 60.80
C ARG A 64 -40.96 20.76 61.38
N TYR A 65 -41.29 19.61 61.99
CA TYR A 65 -40.32 18.69 62.57
C TYR A 65 -39.70 17.72 61.55
N MET A 66 -40.17 17.75 60.29
CA MET A 66 -39.62 16.92 59.22
C MET A 66 -38.15 17.25 58.91
N LEU A 67 -37.79 18.54 58.89
CA LEU A 67 -36.42 18.99 58.64
C LEU A 67 -35.46 18.55 59.77
N PRO A 68 -35.75 18.81 61.07
CA PRO A 68 -34.97 18.26 62.17
C PRO A 68 -34.84 16.73 62.17
N ALA A 69 -35.89 16.00 61.79
CA ALA A 69 -35.85 14.55 61.67
C ALA A 69 -34.89 14.08 60.55
N ALA A 70 -34.98 14.71 59.38
CA ALA A 70 -34.08 14.42 58.26
C ALA A 70 -32.62 14.76 58.60
N GLU A 71 -32.37 15.85 59.30
CA GLU A 71 -31.03 16.21 59.77
C GLU A 71 -30.47 15.17 60.75
N ALA A 72 -31.26 14.74 61.74
CA ALA A 72 -30.84 13.75 62.73
C ALA A 72 -30.45 12.42 62.07
N LEU A 73 -31.29 11.91 61.16
CA LEU A 73 -31.00 10.69 60.41
C LEU A 73 -29.82 10.87 59.45
N ALA A 74 -29.69 12.02 58.78
CA ALA A 74 -28.55 12.29 57.90
C ALA A 74 -27.23 12.35 58.66
N ASN A 75 -27.23 12.84 59.90
CA ASN A 75 -26.07 12.78 60.78
C ASN A 75 -25.78 11.35 61.23
N GLY A 76 -26.80 10.57 61.58
CA GLY A 76 -26.70 9.15 61.92
C GLY A 76 -26.13 8.29 60.80
N SER A 77 -26.49 8.56 59.54
CA SER A 77 -26.02 7.81 58.35
C SER A 77 -24.49 7.79 58.18
N ARG A 78 -23.77 8.69 58.86
CA ARG A 78 -22.29 8.68 58.89
C ARG A 78 -21.74 7.42 59.55
N ASN A 79 -22.49 6.82 60.47
CA ASN A 79 -22.09 5.60 61.16
C ASN A 79 -22.25 4.38 60.25
N ALA A 80 -21.14 3.74 59.88
CA ALA A 80 -21.11 2.68 58.87
C ALA A 80 -22.07 1.49 59.15
N PRO A 81 -22.20 0.96 60.38
CA PRO A 81 -23.09 -0.16 60.68
C PRO A 81 -24.59 0.18 60.51
N TRP A 82 -24.97 1.46 60.58
CA TRP A 82 -26.38 1.86 60.45
C TRP A 82 -26.84 1.95 59.00
N ARG A 83 -25.90 2.03 58.05
CA ARG A 83 -26.20 2.23 56.63
C ARG A 83 -27.10 1.14 56.09
N ILE A 84 -26.75 -0.14 56.29
CA ILE A 84 -27.56 -1.27 55.85
C ILE A 84 -28.91 -1.36 56.57
N LEU A 85 -28.94 -1.01 57.86
CA LEU A 85 -30.18 -1.00 58.65
C LEU A 85 -31.16 0.07 58.16
N TYR A 86 -30.68 1.23 57.69
CA TYR A 86 -31.53 2.27 57.11
C TYR A 86 -32.20 1.79 55.80
N GLY A 87 -31.54 0.91 55.04
CA GLY A 87 -32.17 0.23 53.90
C GLY A 87 -33.25 -0.75 54.34
N GLN A 88 -32.92 -1.62 55.29
CA GLN A 88 -33.82 -2.68 55.76
C GLN A 88 -35.05 -2.13 56.52
N ALA A 89 -34.90 -1.02 57.24
CA ALA A 89 -35.96 -0.36 57.98
C ALA A 89 -36.84 0.59 57.13
N GLY A 90 -36.61 0.67 55.81
CA GLY A 90 -37.42 1.50 54.90
C GLY A 90 -37.10 3.01 54.92
N ILE A 91 -36.18 3.45 55.78
CA ILE A 91 -35.76 4.85 55.89
C ILE A 91 -35.15 5.35 54.57
N LEU A 92 -34.25 4.56 53.97
CA LEU A 92 -33.63 4.91 52.68
C LEU A 92 -34.67 5.03 51.56
N ASP A 93 -35.65 4.12 51.50
CA ASP A 93 -36.71 4.15 50.47
C ASP A 93 -37.58 5.41 50.61
N PHE A 94 -37.93 5.81 51.84
CA PHE A 94 -38.65 7.06 52.08
C PHE A 94 -37.88 8.28 51.51
N PHE A 95 -36.58 8.40 51.81
CA PHE A 95 -35.79 9.54 51.34
C PHE A 95 -35.53 9.50 49.83
N LEU A 96 -35.40 8.32 49.22
CA LEU A 96 -35.32 8.18 47.77
C LEU A 96 -36.61 8.66 47.08
N ARG A 97 -37.78 8.30 47.63
CA ARG A 97 -39.09 8.79 47.13
C ARG A 97 -39.30 10.28 47.38
N LEU A 98 -38.76 10.81 48.47
CA LEU A 98 -38.77 12.24 48.78
C LEU A 98 -37.95 13.02 47.74
N VAL A 99 -36.71 12.59 47.47
CA VAL A 99 -35.83 13.17 46.43
C VAL A 99 -36.45 13.04 45.03
N ALA A 100 -37.22 11.99 44.77
CA ALA A 100 -37.94 11.79 43.52
C ALA A 100 -39.22 12.62 43.36
N SER A 101 -39.76 13.17 44.47
CA SER A 101 -41.02 13.92 44.46
C SER A 101 -40.95 15.12 43.51
N LYS A 102 -42.10 15.44 42.91
CA LYS A 102 -42.29 16.61 42.04
C LYS A 102 -42.89 17.79 42.81
N GLU A 103 -43.19 17.61 44.09
CA GLU A 103 -43.66 18.69 44.95
C GLU A 103 -42.53 19.70 45.25
N ALA A 104 -42.89 20.93 45.61
CA ALA A 104 -41.92 21.94 46.03
C ALA A 104 -41.43 21.60 47.44
N ILE A 105 -40.19 21.13 47.56
CA ILE A 105 -39.54 20.77 48.82
C ILE A 105 -38.47 21.81 49.15
N GLU A 106 -38.33 22.16 50.42
CA GLU A 106 -37.28 23.07 50.89
C GLU A 106 -35.89 22.52 50.59
N ASP A 107 -34.98 23.40 50.11
CA ASP A 107 -33.61 23.04 49.74
C ASP A 107 -32.85 22.36 50.90
N GLU A 108 -33.05 22.81 52.14
CA GLU A 108 -32.39 22.24 53.32
C GLU A 108 -32.83 20.80 53.57
N LEU A 109 -34.13 20.52 53.42
CA LEU A 109 -34.65 19.16 53.56
C LEU A 109 -34.11 18.24 52.45
N LEU A 110 -34.04 18.71 51.20
CA LEU A 110 -33.42 17.97 50.11
C LEU A 110 -31.93 17.74 50.32
N LEU A 111 -31.22 18.73 50.89
CA LEU A 111 -29.80 18.62 51.20
C LEU A 111 -29.53 17.51 52.23
N HIS A 112 -30.27 17.47 53.34
CA HIS A 112 -30.13 16.40 54.34
C HIS A 112 -30.55 15.03 53.77
N SER A 113 -31.59 15.00 52.93
CA SER A 113 -32.05 13.79 52.25
C SER A 113 -30.96 13.21 51.33
N LEU A 114 -30.32 14.05 50.51
CA LEU A 114 -29.23 13.63 49.61
C LEU A 114 -28.01 13.17 50.41
N ARG A 115 -27.67 13.84 51.52
CA ARG A 115 -26.59 13.41 52.43
C ARG A 115 -26.85 12.02 53.00
N LEU A 116 -28.07 11.75 53.47
CA LEU A 116 -28.46 10.44 53.97
C LEU A 116 -28.33 9.39 52.87
N VAL A 117 -28.90 9.64 51.69
CA VAL A 117 -28.85 8.71 50.55
C VAL A 117 -27.41 8.37 50.18
N GLY A 118 -26.54 9.37 50.03
CA GLY A 118 -25.13 9.14 49.67
C GLY A 118 -24.35 8.36 50.72
N ASN A 119 -24.56 8.67 52.00
CA ASN A 119 -23.88 7.96 53.09
C ASN A 119 -24.40 6.53 53.25
N SER A 120 -25.73 6.32 53.18
CA SER A 120 -26.34 5.00 53.26
C SER A 120 -25.95 4.10 52.09
N CYS A 121 -25.64 4.67 50.92
CA CYS A 121 -25.16 3.92 49.76
C CYS A 121 -23.63 3.77 49.74
N ALA A 122 -22.88 4.46 50.60
CA ALA A 122 -21.43 4.33 50.64
C ALA A 122 -21.05 2.95 51.20
N ASP A 123 -20.33 2.16 50.38
CA ASP A 123 -19.82 0.83 50.71
C ASP A 123 -20.89 -0.21 51.07
N THR A 124 -22.15 -0.02 50.62
CA THR A 124 -23.26 -0.96 50.88
C THR A 124 -24.02 -1.24 49.58
N ASN A 125 -23.70 -2.36 48.93
CA ASN A 125 -24.24 -2.71 47.62
C ASN A 125 -25.75 -3.00 47.65
N GLU A 126 -26.27 -3.56 48.74
CA GLU A 126 -27.70 -3.83 48.95
C GLU A 126 -28.53 -2.54 48.89
N ASN A 127 -28.01 -1.46 49.49
CA ASN A 127 -28.64 -0.15 49.45
C ASN A 127 -28.53 0.51 48.07
N ARG A 128 -27.38 0.34 47.39
CA ARG A 128 -27.20 0.79 46.00
C ARG A 128 -28.17 0.06 45.06
N GLU A 129 -28.47 -1.20 45.31
CA GLU A 129 -29.42 -1.98 44.52
C GLU A 129 -30.86 -1.47 44.68
N ILE A 130 -31.29 -1.08 45.89
CA ILE A 130 -32.59 -0.42 46.12
C ILE A 130 -32.71 0.86 45.28
N LEU A 131 -31.63 1.65 45.20
CA LEU A 131 -31.58 2.89 44.44
C LEU A 131 -31.69 2.64 42.92
N VAL A 132 -30.93 1.66 42.40
CA VAL A 132 -30.88 1.33 40.97
C VAL A 132 -32.18 0.67 40.50
N LYS A 133 -32.82 -0.18 41.31
CA LYS A 133 -34.03 -0.95 40.95
C LYS A 133 -35.16 -0.09 40.36
N ASN A 134 -35.34 1.13 40.87
CA ASN A 134 -36.38 2.06 40.42
C ASN A 134 -35.82 3.33 39.74
N ASN A 135 -34.54 3.32 39.34
CA ASN A 135 -33.91 4.44 38.62
C ASN A 135 -33.93 5.78 39.40
N TYR A 136 -33.69 5.72 40.71
CA TYR A 136 -33.58 6.93 41.53
C TYR A 136 -32.34 7.79 41.20
N THR A 137 -31.35 7.25 40.46
CA THR A 137 -30.25 8.04 39.90
C THR A 137 -30.74 9.19 39.03
N SER A 138 -31.80 8.99 38.25
CA SER A 138 -32.44 10.05 37.45
C SER A 138 -32.98 11.19 38.32
N ALA A 139 -33.54 10.87 39.49
CA ALA A 139 -34.05 11.86 40.43
C ALA A 139 -32.93 12.71 41.05
N ILE A 140 -31.82 12.07 41.43
CA ILE A 140 -30.64 12.76 41.98
C ILE A 140 -30.01 13.68 40.92
N ILE A 141 -29.90 13.21 39.67
CA ILE A 141 -29.34 13.99 38.55
C ILE A 141 -30.15 15.28 38.30
N ARG A 142 -31.47 15.29 38.47
CA ARG A 142 -32.30 16.51 38.31
C ARG A 142 -31.89 17.62 39.28
N HIS A 143 -31.43 17.27 40.48
CA HIS A 143 -31.05 18.25 41.50
C HIS A 143 -29.70 18.92 41.23
N LEU A 144 -28.92 18.46 40.24
CA LEU A 144 -27.71 19.15 39.78
C LEU A 144 -27.99 20.53 39.17
N ALA A 145 -29.23 20.79 38.77
CA ALA A 145 -29.67 22.11 38.32
C ALA A 145 -29.71 23.15 39.45
N ASN A 146 -29.81 22.71 40.71
CA ASN A 146 -29.94 23.59 41.86
C ASN A 146 -28.54 23.94 42.41
N PRO A 147 -28.10 25.20 42.34
CA PRO A 147 -26.76 25.61 42.76
C PRO A 147 -26.46 25.34 44.24
N LYS A 148 -27.48 25.24 45.11
CA LYS A 148 -27.27 24.93 46.53
C LYS A 148 -27.07 23.44 46.79
N LEU A 149 -27.62 22.58 45.92
CA LEU A 149 -27.59 21.12 46.07
C LEU A 149 -26.45 20.47 45.28
N ILE A 150 -25.90 21.15 44.26
CA ILE A 150 -24.84 20.61 43.40
C ILE A 150 -23.61 20.11 44.19
N GLN A 151 -23.24 20.81 45.27
CA GLN A 151 -22.12 20.46 46.14
C GLN A 151 -22.31 19.15 46.92
N VAL A 152 -23.56 18.68 47.05
CA VAL A 152 -23.89 17.40 47.71
C VAL A 152 -24.26 16.35 46.68
N ALA A 153 -25.03 16.71 45.66
CA ALA A 153 -25.52 15.78 44.65
C ALA A 153 -24.38 15.11 43.84
N ILE A 154 -23.29 15.82 43.55
CA ILE A 154 -22.14 15.25 42.83
C ILE A 154 -21.40 14.19 43.66
N PRO A 155 -20.96 14.47 44.90
CA PRO A 155 -20.38 13.43 45.76
C PRO A 155 -21.32 12.25 46.02
N VAL A 156 -22.63 12.50 46.14
CA VAL A 156 -23.63 11.43 46.29
C VAL A 156 -23.64 10.51 45.06
N LEU A 157 -23.68 11.06 43.85
CA LEU A 157 -23.60 10.26 42.61
C LEU A 157 -22.29 9.47 42.54
N TYR A 158 -21.17 10.07 42.94
CA TYR A 158 -19.88 9.39 43.00
C TYR A 158 -19.92 8.19 43.95
N ASN A 159 -20.37 8.37 45.19
CA ASN A 159 -20.44 7.31 46.19
C ASN A 159 -21.38 6.15 45.79
N ILE A 160 -22.39 6.42 44.96
CA ILE A 160 -23.30 5.40 44.43
C ILE A 160 -22.64 4.60 43.29
N CYS A 161 -21.78 5.25 42.49
CA CYS A 161 -21.19 4.66 41.29
C CYS A 161 -19.83 4.00 41.51
N ILE A 162 -19.07 4.44 42.50
CA ILE A 162 -17.75 3.88 42.80
C ILE A 162 -17.86 2.38 43.11
N ASP A 163 -17.12 1.58 42.34
CA ASP A 163 -17.07 0.11 42.43
C ASP A 163 -18.44 -0.60 42.31
N PHE A 164 -19.43 0.02 41.66
CA PHE A 164 -20.76 -0.57 41.46
C PHE A 164 -21.30 -0.35 40.04
N GLU A 165 -21.01 -1.30 39.16
CA GLU A 165 -21.32 -1.29 37.72
C GLU A 165 -22.82 -1.06 37.38
N PRO A 166 -23.81 -1.59 38.13
CA PRO A 166 -25.22 -1.33 37.83
C PRO A 166 -25.59 0.16 37.93
N ALA A 167 -25.00 0.90 38.88
CA ALA A 167 -25.21 2.33 39.00
C ALA A 167 -24.49 3.12 37.89
N GLN A 168 -23.25 2.73 37.53
CA GLN A 168 -22.48 3.32 36.43
C GLN A 168 -23.25 3.23 35.10
N SER A 169 -23.77 2.03 34.82
CA SER A 169 -24.60 1.79 33.63
C SER A 169 -25.87 2.64 33.62
N GLN A 170 -26.50 2.84 34.78
CA GLN A 170 -27.73 3.63 34.89
C GLN A 170 -27.48 5.14 34.77
N ILE A 171 -26.38 5.68 35.30
CA ILE A 171 -26.04 7.11 35.10
C ILE A 171 -25.63 7.39 33.66
N ALA A 172 -24.98 6.44 32.98
CA ALA A 172 -24.66 6.53 31.55
C ALA A 172 -25.95 6.52 30.70
N ALA A 173 -26.91 5.65 31.02
CA ALA A 173 -28.24 5.65 30.38
C ALA A 173 -28.99 6.98 30.60
N ASN A 174 -28.80 7.62 31.75
CA ASN A 174 -29.32 8.95 32.07
C ASN A 174 -28.50 10.12 31.50
N LYS A 175 -27.55 9.84 30.59
CA LYS A 175 -26.76 10.83 29.84
C LYS A 175 -26.01 11.83 30.73
N ILE A 176 -25.44 11.33 31.84
CA ILE A 176 -24.75 12.15 32.84
C ILE A 176 -23.60 12.98 32.24
N VAL A 177 -22.82 12.43 31.30
CA VAL A 177 -21.70 13.10 30.64
C VAL A 177 -22.16 14.37 29.92
N TYR A 178 -23.26 14.29 29.17
CA TYR A 178 -23.83 15.45 28.48
C TYR A 178 -24.31 16.54 29.46
N ILE A 179 -24.96 16.13 30.55
CA ILE A 179 -25.43 17.06 31.60
C ILE A 179 -24.23 17.77 32.24
N PHE A 180 -23.18 17.02 32.53
CA PHE A 180 -21.94 17.51 33.12
C PHE A 180 -21.18 18.49 32.22
N LEU A 181 -21.03 18.19 30.93
CA LEU A 181 -20.43 19.12 29.96
C LEU A 181 -21.22 20.43 29.85
N ARG A 182 -22.55 20.38 30.01
CA ARG A 182 -23.38 21.59 30.01
C ARG A 182 -23.23 22.39 31.32
N LEU A 183 -23.10 21.75 32.47
CA LEU A 183 -22.80 22.44 33.73
C LEU A 183 -21.43 23.13 33.71
N LEU A 184 -20.43 22.52 33.07
CA LEU A 184 -19.14 23.17 32.80
C LEU A 184 -19.31 24.39 31.91
N LYS A 185 -20.06 24.27 30.80
CA LYS A 185 -20.36 25.39 29.91
C LYS A 185 -21.04 26.55 30.65
N ASP A 186 -21.97 26.23 31.54
CA ASP A 186 -22.73 27.22 32.32
C ASP A 186 -21.95 27.73 33.54
N ASN A 187 -20.66 27.38 33.65
CA ASN A 187 -19.72 27.83 34.68
C ASN A 187 -20.13 27.49 36.13
N ALA A 188 -20.88 26.40 36.31
CA ALA A 188 -21.47 26.01 37.60
C ALA A 188 -20.44 25.71 38.70
N PHE A 189 -19.20 25.38 38.33
CA PHE A 189 -18.12 24.98 39.25
C PHE A 189 -17.23 26.13 39.73
N ALA A 190 -17.45 27.36 39.24
CA ALA A 190 -16.59 28.51 39.54
C ALA A 190 -16.41 28.79 41.05
N LYS A 191 -17.42 28.46 41.87
CA LYS A 191 -17.37 28.66 43.34
C LYS A 191 -16.83 27.45 44.11
N HIS A 192 -16.75 26.27 43.49
CA HIS A 192 -16.42 25.01 44.16
C HIS A 192 -15.51 24.14 43.27
N PRO A 193 -14.25 24.55 43.04
CA PRO A 193 -13.34 23.86 42.14
C PRO A 193 -13.00 22.43 42.58
N ALA A 194 -13.07 22.13 43.88
CA ALA A 194 -12.85 20.79 44.42
C ALA A 194 -13.88 19.75 43.93
N LEU A 195 -15.02 20.18 43.38
CA LEU A 195 -15.99 19.27 42.77
C LEU A 195 -15.52 18.75 41.40
N LEU A 196 -14.51 19.37 40.79
CA LEU A 196 -13.99 18.97 39.49
C LEU A 196 -13.36 17.58 39.53
N ASP A 197 -12.73 17.19 40.63
CA ASP A 197 -12.11 15.87 40.77
C ASP A 197 -13.17 14.76 40.70
N TYR A 198 -14.22 14.86 41.54
CA TYR A 198 -15.37 13.96 41.49
C TYR A 198 -16.08 13.97 40.13
N PHE A 199 -16.14 15.14 39.50
CA PHE A 199 -16.75 15.33 38.20
C PHE A 199 -15.97 14.58 37.11
N TYR A 200 -14.64 14.65 37.10
CA TYR A 200 -13.81 13.92 36.13
C TYR A 200 -13.96 12.42 36.28
N GLU A 201 -13.90 11.92 37.53
CA GLU A 201 -14.07 10.50 37.81
C GLU A 201 -15.47 10.01 37.40
N LEU A 202 -16.52 10.78 37.69
CA LEU A 202 -17.88 10.45 37.26
C LEU A 202 -18.08 10.51 35.72
N ILE A 203 -17.34 11.35 34.99
CA ILE A 203 -17.34 11.31 33.52
C ILE A 203 -16.74 10.00 33.03
N ASP A 204 -15.63 9.56 33.64
CA ASP A 204 -14.97 8.32 33.25
C ASP A 204 -15.86 7.10 33.55
N LEU A 205 -16.43 7.04 34.77
CA LEU A 205 -17.38 6.01 35.18
C LEU A 205 -18.71 6.03 34.39
N GLY A 206 -19.12 7.21 33.92
CA GLY A 206 -20.38 7.42 33.18
C GLY A 206 -20.24 7.42 31.66
N CYS A 207 -19.04 7.21 31.11
CA CYS A 207 -18.77 7.27 29.68
C CYS A 207 -19.21 5.97 28.99
N SER A 208 -20.22 6.04 28.12
CA SER A 208 -20.47 4.96 27.17
C SER A 208 -19.38 4.93 26.09
N LYS A 209 -19.19 3.78 25.41
CA LYS A 209 -18.24 3.67 24.28
C LYS A 209 -18.50 4.72 23.18
N GLU A 210 -19.75 5.15 23.03
CA GLU A 210 -20.17 6.19 22.08
C GLU A 210 -19.75 7.60 22.55
N ASP A 211 -19.85 7.88 23.85
CA ASP A 211 -19.46 9.17 24.44
C ASP A 211 -17.94 9.40 24.39
N MET A 212 -17.15 8.34 24.57
CA MET A 212 -15.69 8.38 24.39
C MET A 212 -15.29 8.75 22.95
N HIS A 213 -16.04 8.26 21.96
CA HIS A 213 -15.83 8.62 20.57
C HIS A 213 -16.22 10.09 20.30
N ALA A 214 -17.32 10.56 20.92
CA ALA A 214 -17.75 11.96 20.82
C ALA A 214 -16.78 12.93 21.51
N LEU A 215 -16.24 12.59 22.69
CA LEU A 215 -15.21 13.35 23.40
C LEU A 215 -13.89 13.40 22.62
N ALA A 216 -13.49 12.29 22.00
CA ALA A 216 -12.32 12.25 21.12
C ALA A 216 -12.51 13.14 19.88
N GLN A 217 -13.70 13.15 19.29
CA GLN A 217 -14.03 14.06 18.19
C GLN A 217 -14.11 15.53 18.63
N ALA A 218 -14.69 15.82 19.80
CA ALA A 218 -14.76 17.16 20.36
C ALA A 218 -13.36 17.71 20.68
N ARG A 219 -12.47 16.89 21.25
CA ARG A 219 -11.05 17.22 21.46
C ARG A 219 -10.34 17.50 20.13
N LEU A 220 -10.60 16.70 19.10
CA LEU A 220 -10.04 16.92 17.77
C LEU A 220 -10.53 18.25 17.18
N LYS A 221 -11.82 18.55 17.35
CA LYS A 221 -12.47 19.78 16.88
C LYS A 221 -11.94 21.00 17.63
N ILE A 222 -11.85 20.97 18.95
CA ILE A 222 -11.26 22.03 19.78
C ILE A 222 -9.81 22.30 19.38
N ASN A 223 -9.01 21.25 19.15
CA ASN A 223 -7.64 21.41 18.68
C ASN A 223 -7.57 22.03 17.28
N GLN A 224 -8.49 21.68 16.37
CA GLN A 224 -8.61 22.32 15.06
C GLN A 224 -9.05 23.78 15.18
N THR A 225 -10.04 24.09 16.02
CA THR A 225 -10.53 25.45 16.22
C THR A 225 -9.49 26.33 16.91
N LEU A 226 -8.74 25.81 17.88
CA LEU A 226 -7.60 26.52 18.48
C LEU A 226 -6.49 26.76 17.46
N ALA A 227 -6.24 25.82 16.53
CA ALA A 227 -5.30 26.01 15.42
C ALA A 227 -5.79 27.07 14.41
N GLU A 228 -7.09 27.12 14.13
CA GLU A 228 -7.71 28.11 13.24
C GLU A 228 -7.75 29.51 13.86
N VAL A 229 -8.12 29.61 15.14
CA VAL A 229 -8.15 30.88 15.89
C VAL A 229 -6.74 31.43 16.09
N SER A 230 -5.75 30.57 16.35
CA SER A 230 -4.34 30.99 16.47
C SER A 230 -3.68 31.35 15.14
N ALA A 231 -4.28 31.00 14.00
CA ALA A 231 -3.83 31.42 12.67
C ALA A 231 -4.37 32.81 12.26
N LEU A 232 -5.28 33.40 13.05
CA LEU A 232 -5.80 34.75 12.78
C LEU A 232 -4.78 35.82 13.18
N PRO A 233 -4.52 36.84 12.34
CA PRO A 233 -3.58 37.92 12.64
C PRO A 233 -3.88 38.66 13.96
N LEU A 234 -5.17 38.81 14.30
CA LEU A 234 -5.64 39.43 15.54
C LEU A 234 -5.22 38.68 16.81
N PHE A 235 -5.00 37.37 16.72
CA PHE A 235 -4.64 36.54 17.87
C PHE A 235 -3.23 36.87 18.40
N ALA A 236 -2.30 37.16 17.48
CA ALA A 236 -0.94 37.58 17.82
C ALA A 236 -0.88 38.99 18.43
N GLU A 237 -1.84 39.87 18.13
CA GLU A 237 -1.96 41.20 18.76
C GLU A 237 -2.53 41.15 20.18
N LEU A 238 -3.42 40.19 20.48
CA LEU A 238 -4.13 40.10 21.77
C LEU A 238 -3.36 39.32 22.86
N TYR A 239 -2.43 38.44 22.49
CA TYR A 239 -1.70 37.56 23.41
C TYR A 239 -0.18 37.54 23.13
N PRO A 240 0.59 38.52 23.65
CA PRO A 240 2.04 38.60 23.46
C PRO A 240 2.79 37.49 24.21
N LEU A 241 3.96 37.11 23.67
CA LEU A 241 4.78 35.94 24.07
C LEU A 241 5.39 36.02 25.49
N ASP A 242 5.19 37.14 26.18
CA ASP A 242 5.85 37.48 27.44
C ASP A 242 4.93 37.27 28.67
N SER A 243 3.74 36.67 28.50
CA SER A 243 2.74 36.56 29.57
C SER A 243 3.04 35.42 30.57
N ASP A 244 2.91 35.71 31.87
CA ASP A 244 3.23 34.87 33.04
C ASP A 244 2.36 33.60 33.29
N LEU A 245 1.79 32.97 32.25
CA LEU A 245 1.01 31.72 32.41
C LEU A 245 1.82 30.49 31.99
N ASP A 246 2.31 29.70 32.97
CA ASP A 246 3.12 28.49 32.74
C ASP A 246 2.43 27.39 31.90
N GLN A 247 1.09 27.38 31.79
CA GLN A 247 0.37 26.47 30.90
C GLN A 247 0.41 26.88 29.42
N LEU A 248 0.84 28.11 29.10
CA LEU A 248 0.95 28.61 27.74
C LEU A 248 2.29 28.27 27.08
N GLN A 249 3.35 27.87 27.77
CA GLN A 249 4.64 27.56 27.10
C GLN A 249 4.55 26.33 26.17
N ILE A 250 3.79 25.31 26.55
CA ILE A 250 3.52 24.14 25.69
C ILE A 250 2.64 24.56 24.51
N CYS A 251 1.59 25.35 24.76
CA CYS A 251 0.76 25.90 23.69
C CYS A 251 1.56 26.79 22.74
N SER A 252 2.41 27.68 23.23
CA SER A 252 3.28 28.56 22.45
C SER A 252 4.31 27.76 21.64
N CYS A 253 4.94 26.72 22.21
CA CYS A 253 5.85 25.84 21.46
C CYS A 253 5.12 25.01 20.40
N VAL A 254 3.91 24.53 20.67
CA VAL A 254 3.09 23.77 19.72
C VAL A 254 2.50 24.67 18.62
N VAL A 255 2.09 25.90 18.96
CA VAL A 255 1.53 26.89 18.04
C VAL A 255 2.62 27.46 17.13
N LEU A 256 3.74 27.93 17.68
CA LEU A 256 4.89 28.42 16.89
C LEU A 256 5.55 27.27 16.09
N GLY A 257 5.61 26.06 16.66
CA GLY A 257 6.04 24.86 15.95
C GLY A 257 5.14 24.46 14.79
N ASN A 258 3.85 24.81 14.83
CA ASN A 258 2.91 24.62 13.71
C ASN A 258 2.95 25.73 12.66
N LEU A 259 3.39 26.95 13.01
CA LEU A 259 3.72 28.00 12.04
C LEU A 259 5.02 27.68 11.26
N ALA A 260 5.94 26.94 11.89
CA ALA A 260 7.15 26.40 11.29
C ALA A 260 6.88 25.22 10.32
N ARG A 261 5.92 25.39 9.39
CA ARG A 261 5.53 24.42 8.35
C ARG A 261 6.03 24.77 6.94
N SER A 262 6.63 25.96 6.78
CA SER A 262 7.27 26.36 5.54
C SER A 262 8.71 26.76 5.82
N ASP A 263 9.60 26.42 4.89
CA ASP A 263 11.04 26.68 5.03
C ASP A 263 11.33 28.18 5.22
N ALA A 264 10.58 29.06 4.54
CA ALA A 264 10.74 30.52 4.66
C ALA A 264 10.47 31.06 6.07
N VAL A 265 9.43 30.55 6.75
CA VAL A 265 9.09 30.96 8.12
C VAL A 265 10.12 30.41 9.12
N CYS A 266 10.53 29.15 8.93
CA CYS A 266 11.59 28.54 9.74
C CYS A 266 12.91 29.30 9.62
N GLU A 267 13.29 29.72 8.41
CA GLU A 267 14.47 30.53 8.16
C GLU A 267 14.35 31.87 8.90
N GLU A 268 13.27 32.62 8.70
CA GLU A 268 13.09 33.93 9.35
C GLU A 268 13.13 33.85 10.90
N MET A 269 12.55 32.80 11.48
CA MET A 269 12.59 32.53 12.92
C MET A 269 14.00 32.28 13.47
N VAL A 270 14.88 31.67 12.67
CA VAL A 270 16.27 31.39 13.07
C VAL A 270 17.20 32.54 12.71
N GLU A 271 17.05 33.13 11.52
CA GLU A 271 17.89 34.19 10.98
C GLU A 271 17.65 35.54 11.64
N LYS A 272 16.37 35.98 11.71
CA LYS A 272 16.02 37.32 12.20
C LYS A 272 15.66 37.30 13.68
N LEU A 273 14.86 36.31 14.10
CA LEU A 273 14.29 36.29 15.45
C LEU A 273 15.16 35.54 16.48
N ASN A 274 16.21 34.81 16.05
CA ASN A 274 17.13 34.08 16.93
C ASN A 274 16.45 33.14 17.96
N ILE A 275 15.24 32.65 17.67
CA ILE A 275 14.39 31.91 18.63
C ILE A 275 15.08 30.64 19.15
N HIS A 276 15.90 30.01 18.31
CA HIS A 276 16.67 28.81 18.64
C HIS A 276 17.59 28.98 19.88
N LYS A 277 18.11 30.18 20.16
CA LYS A 277 18.98 30.41 21.32
C LYS A 277 18.21 30.33 22.64
N ALA A 278 17.00 30.87 22.68
CA ALA A 278 16.12 30.79 23.85
C ALA A 278 15.67 29.34 24.11
N LEU A 279 15.30 28.61 23.06
CA LEU A 279 14.93 27.20 23.13
C LEU A 279 16.09 26.31 23.63
N ILE A 280 17.32 26.54 23.14
CA ILE A 280 18.52 25.82 23.62
C ILE A 280 18.83 26.14 25.08
N SER A 281 18.58 27.38 25.55
CA SER A 281 18.73 27.75 26.95
C SER A 281 17.76 26.98 27.86
N LEU A 282 16.53 26.75 27.40
CA LEU A 282 15.52 25.99 28.15
C LEU A 282 15.90 24.50 28.28
N LEU A 283 16.56 23.91 27.26
CA LEU A 283 17.09 22.54 27.36
C LEU A 283 18.18 22.36 28.41
N LYS A 284 18.87 23.46 28.79
CA LYS A 284 19.90 23.48 29.84
C LYS A 284 19.33 23.79 31.24
N SER A 285 18.03 24.05 31.35
CA SER A 285 17.34 24.38 32.61
C SER A 285 16.71 23.14 33.26
N GLU A 286 16.32 23.21 34.54
CA GLU A 286 15.60 22.13 35.26
C GLU A 286 14.12 22.01 34.85
N ALA A 287 13.82 22.09 33.55
CA ALA A 287 12.46 22.03 33.05
C ALA A 287 11.85 20.62 33.14
N ARG A 288 10.54 20.52 33.40
CA ARG A 288 9.80 19.25 33.48
C ARG A 288 9.76 18.54 32.10
N GLY A 289 9.66 17.21 32.10
CA GLY A 289 9.73 16.38 30.88
C GLY A 289 8.78 16.76 29.74
N ALA A 290 7.57 17.25 30.03
CA ALA A 290 6.60 17.70 29.02
C ALA A 290 7.03 19.00 28.30
N VAL A 291 7.70 19.90 29.02
CA VAL A 291 8.26 21.13 28.47
C VAL A 291 9.46 20.80 27.58
N LEU A 292 10.35 19.93 28.06
CA LEU A 292 11.49 19.44 27.28
C LEU A 292 11.05 18.75 25.98
N HIS A 293 10.00 17.93 26.02
CA HIS A 293 9.46 17.29 24.81
C HIS A 293 8.90 18.30 23.79
N SER A 294 8.23 19.35 24.27
CA SER A 294 7.64 20.40 23.42
C SER A 294 8.70 21.29 22.79
N VAL A 295 9.73 21.67 23.57
CA VAL A 295 10.89 22.46 23.10
C VAL A 295 11.69 21.67 22.07
N LEU A 296 11.96 20.38 22.32
CA LEU A 296 12.65 19.50 21.37
C LEU A 296 11.83 19.30 20.08
N GLY A 297 10.50 19.21 20.18
CA GLY A 297 9.61 19.15 19.03
C GLY A 297 9.68 20.41 18.16
N PHE A 298 9.71 21.59 18.79
CA PHE A 298 9.82 22.85 18.05
C PHE A 298 11.20 23.01 17.39
N LEU A 299 12.29 22.73 18.12
CA LEU A 299 13.65 22.74 17.57
C LEU A 299 13.80 21.76 16.40
N LYS A 300 13.12 20.61 16.44
CA LYS A 300 13.08 19.65 15.33
C LYS A 300 12.43 20.24 14.09
N ASN A 301 11.32 20.98 14.24
CA ASN A 301 10.68 21.64 13.09
C ASN A 301 11.57 22.73 12.49
N LEU A 302 12.26 23.52 13.32
CA LEU A 302 13.23 24.51 12.85
C LEU A 302 14.42 23.88 12.10
N ALA A 303 14.81 22.66 12.47
CA ALA A 303 15.90 21.91 11.83
C ALA A 303 15.51 21.23 10.50
N ILE A 304 14.23 21.20 10.13
CA ILE A 304 13.77 20.67 8.84
C ILE A 304 14.26 21.57 7.69
N ALA A 305 14.17 22.89 7.85
CA ALA A 305 14.65 23.85 6.86
C ALA A 305 16.18 23.73 6.71
N GLY A 306 16.64 23.51 5.47
CA GLY A 306 18.03 23.14 5.17
C GLY A 306 19.07 24.13 5.70
N ASN A 307 18.80 25.43 5.58
CA ASN A 307 19.72 26.52 5.94
C ASN A 307 19.89 26.70 7.46
N ASN A 308 18.97 26.19 8.27
CA ASN A 308 18.99 26.35 9.72
C ASN A 308 19.92 25.36 10.43
N LYS A 309 20.21 24.20 9.82
CA LYS A 309 20.96 23.09 10.43
C LYS A 309 22.35 23.52 10.90
N ALA A 310 23.06 24.30 10.08
CA ALA A 310 24.39 24.83 10.42
C ALA A 310 24.35 25.75 11.64
N ARG A 311 23.40 26.70 11.67
CA ARG A 311 23.26 27.66 12.77
C ARG A 311 22.79 27.03 14.08
N LEU A 312 21.91 26.03 14.01
CA LEU A 312 21.51 25.23 15.18
C LEU A 312 22.69 24.45 15.75
N GLY A 313 23.56 23.91 14.88
CA GLY A 313 24.81 23.27 15.27
C GLY A 313 25.77 24.24 15.95
N GLU A 314 26.03 25.40 15.33
CA GLU A 314 26.90 26.47 15.87
C GLU A 314 26.39 27.05 17.19
N ALA A 315 25.08 27.10 17.40
CA ALA A 315 24.44 27.55 18.63
C ALA A 315 24.58 26.56 19.82
N GLY A 316 25.25 25.42 19.62
CA GLY A 316 25.55 24.46 20.69
C GLY A 316 24.39 23.55 21.07
N LEU A 317 23.50 23.23 20.11
CA LEU A 317 22.37 22.32 20.32
C LEU A 317 22.81 20.89 20.70
N ILE A 318 23.82 20.34 20.01
CA ILE A 318 24.32 18.97 20.26
C ILE A 318 24.84 18.80 21.71
N PRO A 319 25.70 19.70 22.23
CA PRO A 319 26.04 19.69 23.65
C PRO A 319 24.82 19.75 24.59
N ALA A 320 23.80 20.56 24.27
CA ALA A 320 22.62 20.74 25.12
C ALA A 320 21.75 19.47 25.20
N VAL A 321 21.56 18.75 24.09
CA VAL A 321 20.76 17.51 24.07
C VAL A 321 21.52 16.30 24.60
N SER A 322 22.86 16.31 24.57
CA SER A 322 23.69 15.18 25.02
C SER A 322 23.49 14.82 26.49
N GLY A 323 23.20 15.80 27.35
CA GLY A 323 22.87 15.56 28.76
C GLY A 323 21.52 14.87 28.94
N LEU A 324 20.57 15.07 28.03
CA LEU A 324 19.23 14.47 28.09
C LEU A 324 19.22 12.97 27.81
N TRP A 325 20.27 12.44 27.16
CA TRP A 325 20.44 10.99 26.95
C TRP A 325 20.73 10.23 28.24
N GLN A 326 21.19 10.91 29.30
CA GLN A 326 21.46 10.32 30.61
C GLN A 326 20.22 10.31 31.53
N TYR A 327 19.14 10.99 31.15
CA TYR A 327 17.91 11.03 31.96
C TYR A 327 17.14 9.71 31.80
N GLU A 328 17.22 8.81 32.78
CA GLU A 328 16.62 7.47 32.73
C GLU A 328 15.08 7.47 32.72
N THR A 329 14.42 8.57 33.10
CA THR A 329 13.00 8.58 33.47
C THR A 329 12.02 9.00 32.36
N VAL A 330 12.46 9.44 31.18
CA VAL A 330 11.54 9.92 30.11
C VAL A 330 11.98 9.48 28.68
N PRO A 331 11.59 8.27 28.23
CA PRO A 331 11.97 7.74 26.90
C PRO A 331 11.54 8.61 25.71
N GLN A 332 10.45 9.36 25.84
CA GLN A 332 9.98 10.28 24.79
C GLN A 332 10.93 11.46 24.57
N VAL A 333 11.58 11.96 25.63
CA VAL A 333 12.57 13.04 25.55
C VAL A 333 13.86 12.50 24.94
N GLN A 334 14.31 11.32 25.37
CA GLN A 334 15.47 10.64 24.81
C GLN A 334 15.31 10.41 23.29
N PHE A 335 14.16 9.90 22.86
CA PHE A 335 13.89 9.65 21.43
C PHE A 335 13.94 10.94 20.58
N VAL A 336 13.30 12.02 21.03
CA VAL A 336 13.29 13.28 20.26
C VAL A 336 14.68 13.93 20.27
N ALA A 337 15.43 13.84 21.39
CA ALA A 337 16.81 14.30 21.50
C ALA A 337 17.75 13.53 20.56
N THR A 338 17.59 12.22 20.43
CA THR A 338 18.31 11.40 19.44
C THR A 338 17.91 11.81 18.01
N SER A 339 16.61 12.00 17.74
CA SER A 339 16.10 12.33 16.41
C SER A 339 16.56 13.70 15.89
N ILE A 340 16.59 14.73 16.75
CA ILE A 340 17.07 16.07 16.34
C ILE A 340 18.59 16.08 16.08
N THR A 341 19.34 15.27 16.83
CA THR A 341 20.78 15.13 16.65
C THR A 341 21.12 14.59 15.26
N ARG A 342 20.31 13.66 14.73
CA ARG A 342 20.43 13.19 13.33
C ARG A 342 20.30 14.31 12.30
N GLN A 343 19.44 15.29 12.54
CA GLN A 343 19.17 16.38 11.59
C GLN A 343 20.26 17.46 11.58
N VAL A 344 21.00 17.59 12.69
CA VAL A 344 21.94 18.70 12.94
C VAL A 344 23.41 18.25 12.95
N ILE A 345 23.70 16.95 13.01
CA ILE A 345 25.08 16.43 12.93
C ILE A 345 25.74 16.90 11.62
N ILE A 346 26.77 17.73 11.79
CA ILE A 346 27.75 18.08 10.76
C ILE A 346 29.02 17.27 11.06
N SER A 347 29.79 16.94 10.02
CA SER A 347 30.86 15.93 9.91
C SER A 347 32.05 15.98 10.90
N SER A 348 31.92 16.61 12.07
CA SER A 348 33.01 16.95 12.99
C SER A 348 32.79 16.52 14.46
N ALA A 349 31.95 15.52 14.74
CA ALA A 349 31.57 15.17 16.13
C ALA A 349 31.89 13.72 16.59
N PRO A 350 33.16 13.26 16.60
CA PRO A 350 33.52 11.97 17.19
C PRO A 350 33.31 11.90 18.72
N THR A 351 33.18 13.03 19.41
CA THR A 351 33.14 13.11 20.89
C THR A 351 31.84 12.65 21.54
N TYR A 352 30.73 12.57 20.80
CA TYR A 352 29.40 12.23 21.34
C TYR A 352 28.91 10.83 20.95
N LEU A 353 29.66 10.14 20.08
CA LEU A 353 29.33 8.78 19.63
C LEU A 353 29.41 7.77 20.78
N SER A 354 30.36 7.97 21.71
CA SER A 354 30.49 7.17 22.93
C SER A 354 29.23 7.20 23.82
N LEU A 355 28.60 8.37 23.96
CA LEU A 355 27.37 8.54 24.73
C LEU A 355 26.16 7.88 24.03
N LEU A 356 26.11 7.92 22.69
CA LEU A 356 25.07 7.27 21.90
C LEU A 356 25.20 5.73 21.94
N LEU A 357 26.42 5.20 21.86
CA LEU A 357 26.67 3.76 21.98
C LEU A 357 26.37 3.26 23.40
N ALA A 358 26.73 4.03 24.43
CA ALA A 358 26.36 3.72 25.81
C ALA A 358 24.84 3.75 26.03
N LEU A 359 24.11 4.67 25.38
CA LEU A 359 22.64 4.68 25.40
C LEU A 359 22.07 3.45 24.66
N PHE A 360 22.67 3.03 23.55
CA PHE A 360 22.26 1.86 22.77
C PHE A 360 22.33 0.56 23.58
N GLU A 361 23.39 0.40 24.38
CA GLU A 361 23.55 -0.75 25.27
C GLU A 361 22.57 -0.72 26.45
N LYS A 362 22.30 0.46 27.01
CA LYS A 362 21.47 0.61 28.22
C LYS A 362 19.96 0.66 27.96
N THR A 363 19.53 1.16 26.79
CA THR A 363 18.09 1.32 26.50
C THR A 363 17.49 0.02 25.99
N ASP A 364 16.28 -0.34 26.41
CA ASP A 364 15.50 -1.44 25.80
C ASP A 364 14.52 -0.95 24.72
N SER A 365 14.45 0.37 24.52
CA SER A 365 13.52 0.99 23.58
C SER A 365 13.98 0.81 22.13
N ALA A 366 13.31 -0.10 21.40
CA ALA A 366 13.57 -0.35 19.99
C ALA A 366 13.55 0.93 19.10
N PRO A 367 12.67 1.93 19.30
CA PRO A 367 12.72 3.21 18.59
C PRO A 367 14.01 4.00 18.82
N ILE A 368 14.55 4.01 20.04
CA ILE A 368 15.79 4.72 20.38
C ILE A 368 16.99 4.00 19.75
N LYS A 369 17.05 2.66 19.86
CA LYS A 369 18.07 1.84 19.18
C LYS A 369 18.09 2.06 17.67
N THR A 370 16.90 2.17 17.07
CA THR A 370 16.75 2.42 15.63
C THR A 370 17.30 3.79 15.23
N GLU A 371 16.99 4.84 16.01
CA GLU A 371 17.45 6.20 15.68
C GLU A 371 18.97 6.34 15.90
N ILE A 372 19.54 5.64 16.88
CA ILE A 372 21.01 5.54 17.06
C ILE A 372 21.66 4.87 15.84
N GLY A 373 21.12 3.75 15.37
CA GLY A 373 21.59 3.08 14.15
C GLY A 373 21.54 4.00 12.91
N ARG A 374 20.50 4.82 12.77
CA ARG A 374 20.40 5.83 11.70
C ARG A 374 21.40 6.97 11.80
N ILE A 375 21.76 7.39 13.02
CA ILE A 375 22.81 8.40 13.22
C ILE A 375 24.17 7.85 12.78
N VAL A 376 24.49 6.61 13.19
CA VAL A 376 25.71 5.91 12.75
C VAL A 376 25.74 5.79 11.22
N ALA A 377 24.61 5.42 10.60
CA ALA A 377 24.44 5.40 9.15
C ALA A 377 24.73 6.75 8.49
N SER A 378 24.19 7.84 9.04
CA SER A 378 24.36 9.19 8.50
C SER A 378 25.82 9.68 8.61
N ILE A 379 26.51 9.36 9.70
CA ILE A 379 27.93 9.67 9.89
C ILE A 379 28.77 8.94 8.84
N CYS A 380 28.55 7.62 8.66
CA CYS A 380 29.24 6.83 7.65
C CYS A 380 28.94 7.32 6.22
N ARG A 381 27.67 7.66 5.90
CA ARG A 381 27.28 8.24 4.60
C ARG A 381 27.96 9.57 4.30
N THR A 382 28.33 10.34 5.31
CA THR A 382 28.97 11.65 5.11
C THR A 382 30.50 11.54 5.00
N LEU A 383 31.11 10.70 5.84
CA LEU A 383 32.57 10.57 5.89
C LEU A 383 33.14 9.69 4.77
N VAL A 384 32.47 8.58 4.42
CA VAL A 384 32.97 7.61 3.43
C VAL A 384 33.14 8.22 2.03
N PRO A 385 32.20 9.01 1.47
CA PRO A 385 32.40 9.67 0.18
C PRO A 385 33.59 10.64 0.18
N ARG A 386 33.77 11.43 1.24
CA ARG A 386 34.90 12.37 1.37
C ARG A 386 36.25 11.64 1.44
N VAL A 387 36.29 10.47 2.08
CA VAL A 387 37.48 9.60 2.06
C VAL A 387 37.77 9.07 0.64
N ARG A 388 36.75 8.72 -0.14
CA ARG A 388 36.92 8.31 -1.55
C ARG A 388 37.46 9.45 -2.43
N GLU A 389 37.13 10.69 -2.10
CA GLU A 389 37.66 11.90 -2.75
C GLU A 389 39.07 12.30 -2.27
N LYS A 390 39.71 11.47 -1.42
CA LYS A 390 41.06 11.69 -0.83
C LYS A 390 41.16 12.88 0.12
N ASP A 391 40.08 13.21 0.85
CA ASP A 391 40.13 14.16 1.97
C ASP A 391 40.87 13.54 3.17
N SER A 392 42.12 13.96 3.39
CA SER A 392 42.98 13.47 4.48
C SER A 392 42.41 13.73 5.88
N GLY A 393 41.58 14.78 6.04
CA GLY A 393 40.92 15.10 7.30
C GLY A 393 39.77 14.13 7.61
N ALA A 394 38.97 13.82 6.59
CA ALA A 394 37.91 12.81 6.69
C ALA A 394 38.47 11.41 6.95
N GLU A 395 39.61 11.08 6.34
CA GLU A 395 40.27 9.77 6.52
C GLU A 395 40.81 9.60 7.95
N ALA A 396 41.44 10.63 8.52
CA ALA A 396 41.88 10.62 9.92
C ALA A 396 40.70 10.50 10.91
N LEU A 397 39.58 11.20 10.64
CA LEU A 397 38.36 11.13 11.44
C LEU A 397 37.69 9.74 11.38
N LEU A 398 37.57 9.17 10.18
CA LEU A 398 36.95 7.87 9.97
C LEU A 398 37.80 6.75 10.61
N ARG A 399 39.12 6.81 10.45
CA ARG A 399 40.06 5.87 11.08
C ARG A 399 39.96 5.92 12.61
N LYS A 400 39.98 7.13 13.19
CA LYS A 400 39.85 7.32 14.64
C LYS A 400 38.50 6.84 15.17
N THR A 401 37.44 6.93 14.37
CA THR A 401 36.10 6.44 14.73
C THR A 401 36.05 4.91 14.80
N PHE A 402 36.66 4.22 13.83
CA PHE A 402 36.70 2.75 13.81
C PHE A 402 37.73 2.17 14.80
N GLU A 403 38.79 2.90 15.15
CA GLU A 403 39.78 2.48 16.16
C GLU A 403 39.28 2.67 17.61
N LEU A 404 38.45 3.69 17.88
CA LEU A 404 37.95 3.97 19.23
C LEU A 404 36.67 3.19 19.58
N HIS A 405 35.93 2.70 18.59
CA HIS A 405 34.61 2.10 18.78
C HIS A 405 34.45 0.83 17.92
N ASP A 406 34.98 -0.30 18.42
CA ASP A 406 34.83 -1.62 17.78
C ASP A 406 33.35 -2.04 17.63
N ASP A 407 32.48 -1.60 18.55
CA ASP A 407 31.06 -1.96 18.63
C ASP A 407 30.14 -1.12 17.74
N ILE A 408 30.69 -0.21 16.93
CA ILE A 408 29.93 0.70 16.06
C ILE A 408 29.05 -0.05 15.03
N SER A 409 29.35 -1.33 14.77
CA SER A 409 28.58 -2.20 13.87
C SER A 409 27.32 -2.80 14.51
N LEU A 410 27.22 -2.89 15.84
CA LEU A 410 26.06 -3.48 16.52
C LEU A 410 24.74 -2.72 16.28
N PRO A 411 24.69 -1.37 16.36
CA PRO A 411 23.49 -0.60 16.06
C PRO A 411 23.01 -0.72 14.61
N VAL A 412 23.89 -1.18 13.72
CA VAL A 412 23.68 -1.28 12.28
C VAL A 412 23.01 -2.61 11.91
N VAL A 413 22.97 -3.62 12.78
CA VAL A 413 22.31 -4.93 12.51
C VAL A 413 20.79 -4.86 12.58
N VAL A 414 20.23 -3.83 13.22
CA VAL A 414 18.86 -3.88 13.73
C VAL A 414 17.77 -3.62 12.65
N ARG A 415 18.06 -3.05 11.47
CA ARG A 415 17.06 -2.79 10.38
C ARG A 415 17.65 -2.62 8.97
N SER A 416 16.78 -2.53 7.95
CA SER A 416 17.04 -2.40 6.50
C SER A 416 18.06 -1.32 6.07
N GLU A 417 18.14 -0.17 6.75
CA GLU A 417 19.14 0.89 6.46
C GLU A 417 20.57 0.53 6.90
N GLY A 418 20.68 -0.47 7.76
CA GLY A 418 21.94 -0.92 8.34
C GLY A 418 22.83 -1.68 7.37
N TRP A 419 22.24 -2.50 6.51
CA TRP A 419 22.97 -3.23 5.47
C TRP A 419 23.64 -2.29 4.46
N PHE A 420 23.00 -1.18 4.11
CA PHE A 420 23.59 -0.11 3.29
C PHE A 420 24.78 0.57 3.99
N THR A 421 24.67 0.77 5.29
CA THR A 421 25.73 1.37 6.11
C THR A 421 26.93 0.42 6.24
N LEU A 422 26.67 -0.88 6.46
CA LEU A 422 27.69 -1.92 6.42
C LEU A 422 28.39 -1.98 5.05
N ALA A 423 27.64 -1.85 3.95
CA ALA A 423 28.20 -1.79 2.61
C ALA A 423 29.07 -0.55 2.37
N LEU A 424 28.67 0.61 2.90
CA LEU A 424 29.47 1.83 2.86
C LEU A 424 30.74 1.70 3.71
N MET A 425 30.65 1.14 4.92
CA MET A 425 31.81 0.90 5.79
C MET A 425 32.81 -0.07 5.13
N ALA A 426 32.31 -1.16 4.54
CA ALA A 426 33.11 -2.18 3.84
C ALA A 426 33.87 -1.66 2.62
N SER A 427 33.54 -0.46 2.13
CA SER A 427 34.27 0.19 1.03
C SER A 427 35.59 0.84 1.43
N THR A 428 35.95 0.81 2.72
CA THR A 428 37.23 1.26 3.26
C THR A 428 37.95 0.11 3.97
N GLN A 429 39.28 0.08 3.96
CA GLN A 429 40.05 -1.05 4.50
C GLN A 429 39.81 -1.28 6.02
N GLY A 430 39.58 -0.20 6.78
CA GLY A 430 39.22 -0.28 8.22
C GLY A 430 37.79 -0.76 8.45
N GLY A 431 36.81 -0.28 7.67
CA GLY A 431 35.41 -0.70 7.80
C GLY A 431 35.14 -2.11 7.27
N LEU A 432 35.97 -2.62 6.34
CA LEU A 432 35.95 -4.02 5.92
C LEU A 432 36.27 -4.97 7.08
N ILE A 433 37.24 -4.63 7.93
CA ILE A 433 37.60 -5.43 9.11
C ILE A 433 36.42 -5.48 10.09
N VAL A 434 35.80 -4.34 10.37
CA VAL A 434 34.64 -4.23 11.27
C VAL A 434 33.42 -4.99 10.71
N ALA A 435 33.10 -4.84 9.42
CA ALA A 435 31.99 -5.55 8.78
C ALA A 435 32.26 -7.06 8.66
N SER A 436 33.51 -7.46 8.43
CA SER A 436 33.89 -8.88 8.37
C SER A 436 33.81 -9.57 9.72
N LYS A 437 34.12 -8.88 10.84
CA LYS A 437 33.96 -9.43 12.20
C LYS A 437 32.49 -9.71 12.55
N LEU A 438 31.56 -8.87 12.08
CA LEU A 438 30.12 -9.08 12.25
C LEU A 438 29.62 -10.29 11.45
N LEU A 439 30.10 -10.44 10.21
CA LEU A 439 29.73 -11.54 9.31
C LEU A 439 30.45 -12.86 9.64
N ALA A 440 31.61 -12.79 10.31
CA ALA A 440 32.39 -13.93 10.79
C ALA A 440 32.10 -14.28 12.25
N ALA A 441 31.10 -13.64 12.88
CA ALA A 441 30.54 -14.11 14.13
C ALA A 441 29.75 -15.40 13.87
N ASP A 442 30.48 -16.47 13.55
CA ASP A 442 29.98 -17.83 13.42
C ASP A 442 29.41 -18.29 14.77
N SER A 443 28.18 -18.78 14.75
CA SER A 443 27.87 -20.00 15.47
C SER A 443 28.77 -21.09 14.87
N THR A 444 29.72 -21.57 15.65
CA THR A 444 30.87 -22.42 15.27
C THR A 444 30.54 -23.84 14.77
N ASP A 445 29.35 -24.09 14.21
CA ASP A 445 28.92 -25.37 13.66
C ASP A 445 28.13 -25.16 12.36
N SER A 446 28.78 -25.20 11.19
CA SER A 446 28.05 -25.25 9.90
C SER A 446 28.83 -25.98 8.80
N THR A 447 28.08 -26.66 7.93
CA THR A 447 28.54 -27.67 6.96
C THR A 447 28.62 -27.12 5.53
N GLU A 448 29.14 -27.90 4.56
CA GLU A 448 29.28 -27.53 3.14
C GLU A 448 27.97 -27.02 2.47
N ALA A 449 26.81 -27.43 2.98
CA ALA A 449 25.50 -26.95 2.55
C ALA A 449 25.23 -25.49 2.97
N ASP A 450 25.75 -25.07 4.11
CA ASP A 450 25.59 -23.71 4.64
C ASP A 450 26.42 -22.70 3.86
N ASN A 451 27.58 -23.10 3.33
CA ASN A 451 28.37 -22.28 2.40
C ASN A 451 27.68 -22.07 1.03
N LEU A 452 26.83 -23.00 0.59
CA LEU A 452 26.06 -22.86 -0.65
C LEU A 452 24.84 -21.93 -0.43
N GLN A 453 24.19 -22.06 0.73
CA GLN A 453 23.13 -21.15 1.17
C GLN A 453 23.65 -19.72 1.31
N LEU A 454 24.84 -19.53 1.91
CA LEU A 454 25.50 -18.23 2.05
C LEU A 454 25.84 -17.57 0.70
N ASN A 455 26.19 -18.35 -0.32
CA ASN A 455 26.42 -17.86 -1.68
C ASN A 455 25.12 -17.55 -2.45
N LYS A 456 24.05 -18.31 -2.19
CA LYS A 456 22.69 -18.07 -2.72
C LYS A 456 22.09 -16.80 -2.10
N ASP A 457 22.21 -16.65 -0.79
CA ASP A 457 21.78 -15.48 -0.03
C ASP A 457 22.61 -14.25 -0.42
N ARG A 458 23.94 -14.39 -0.64
CA ARG A 458 24.76 -13.33 -1.25
C ARG A 458 24.28 -12.93 -2.64
N GLY A 459 23.91 -13.89 -3.50
CA GLY A 459 23.38 -13.60 -4.84
C GLY A 459 22.05 -12.86 -4.80
N ASN A 460 21.13 -13.32 -3.95
CA ASN A 460 19.83 -12.71 -3.74
C ASN A 460 19.96 -11.31 -3.11
N ILE A 461 20.86 -11.14 -2.14
CA ILE A 461 21.16 -9.85 -1.50
C ILE A 461 21.85 -8.89 -2.48
N ILE A 462 22.72 -9.34 -3.39
CA ILE A 462 23.33 -8.45 -4.41
C ILE A 462 22.26 -7.93 -5.38
N VAL A 463 21.31 -8.77 -5.79
CA VAL A 463 20.19 -8.36 -6.64
C VAL A 463 19.25 -7.41 -5.87
N LEU A 464 18.93 -7.71 -4.62
CA LEU A 464 18.10 -6.85 -3.75
C LEU A 464 18.79 -5.52 -3.42
N MET A 465 20.10 -5.53 -3.16
CA MET A 465 20.93 -4.34 -2.91
C MET A 465 21.03 -3.47 -4.16
N GLN A 466 21.19 -4.07 -5.35
CA GLN A 466 21.21 -3.31 -6.61
C GLN A 466 19.86 -2.68 -6.96
N GLU A 467 18.75 -3.29 -6.53
CA GLU A 467 17.40 -2.74 -6.77
C GLU A 467 16.98 -1.70 -5.70
N LEU A 468 17.37 -1.90 -4.43
CA LEU A 468 17.15 -0.93 -3.34
C LEU A 468 18.05 0.31 -3.46
N LEU A 469 19.28 0.16 -4.00
CA LEU A 469 20.14 1.29 -4.36
C LEU A 469 19.51 2.18 -5.45
N LYS A 470 18.63 1.63 -6.32
CA LYS A 470 18.00 2.39 -7.41
C LYS A 470 16.77 3.18 -6.99
N SER A 471 16.08 2.82 -5.91
CA SER A 471 14.95 3.62 -5.43
C SER A 471 15.39 4.98 -4.87
N ASP A 472 16.60 5.06 -4.30
CA ASP A 472 17.16 6.31 -3.74
C ASP A 472 18.15 7.02 -4.69
N LEU A 473 18.78 6.32 -5.65
CA LEU A 473 19.67 6.95 -6.66
C LEU A 473 18.92 7.52 -7.88
N ALA A 474 17.60 7.36 -7.96
CA ALA A 474 16.79 7.97 -9.01
C ALA A 474 16.74 9.51 -8.92
N GLU A 475 17.18 10.13 -7.81
CA GLU A 475 17.22 11.59 -7.67
C GLU A 475 18.62 12.21 -7.77
N GLU A 476 19.72 11.48 -7.62
CA GLU A 476 21.07 12.06 -7.72
C GLU A 476 22.08 11.10 -8.38
N GLY A 477 22.38 11.32 -9.66
CA GLY A 477 23.46 10.60 -10.36
C GLY A 477 23.42 10.72 -11.88
N ASP A 478 24.09 11.74 -12.43
CA ASP A 478 24.14 12.08 -13.86
C ASP A 478 25.09 11.18 -14.69
N GLY A 479 25.18 9.88 -14.39
CA GLY A 479 26.21 8.98 -14.96
C GLY A 479 25.75 7.69 -15.66
N GLU A 480 24.55 7.17 -15.37
CA GLU A 480 24.05 5.92 -15.98
C GLU A 480 22.63 6.06 -16.56
N ARG A 481 22.25 7.26 -17.04
CA ARG A 481 20.95 7.52 -17.67
C ARG A 481 20.81 6.76 -18.99
N GLY A 482 20.20 5.58 -18.98
CA GLY A 482 19.73 4.95 -20.21
C GLY A 482 19.35 3.47 -20.16
N LYS A 483 19.73 2.71 -19.13
CA LYS A 483 19.44 1.26 -19.07
C LYS A 483 18.16 0.98 -18.28
N THR A 484 17.27 0.16 -18.84
CA THR A 484 16.04 -0.33 -18.20
C THR A 484 16.36 -1.38 -17.13
N SER A 485 15.40 -1.67 -16.23
CA SER A 485 15.58 -2.68 -15.18
C SER A 485 15.90 -4.07 -15.77
N GLU A 486 15.25 -4.46 -16.87
CA GLU A 486 15.53 -5.72 -17.58
C GLU A 486 16.95 -5.80 -18.15
N MET A 487 17.45 -4.71 -18.74
CA MET A 487 18.83 -4.68 -19.26
C MET A 487 19.86 -4.89 -18.14
N GLN A 488 19.58 -4.37 -16.95
CA GLN A 488 20.45 -4.53 -15.79
C GLN A 488 20.41 -5.97 -15.26
N MET A 489 19.21 -6.59 -15.16
CA MET A 489 19.08 -8.00 -14.78
C MET A 489 19.79 -8.92 -15.78
N LEU A 490 19.69 -8.60 -17.08
CA LEU A 490 20.39 -9.32 -18.13
C LEU A 490 21.91 -9.23 -18.00
N GLU A 491 22.44 -8.07 -17.62
CA GLU A 491 23.88 -7.90 -17.36
C GLU A 491 24.36 -8.74 -16.17
N VAL A 492 23.56 -8.83 -15.10
CA VAL A 492 23.86 -9.68 -13.95
C VAL A 492 23.87 -11.16 -14.38
N SER A 493 22.84 -11.59 -15.11
CA SER A 493 22.75 -12.95 -15.65
C SER A 493 23.95 -13.28 -16.54
N ARG A 494 24.38 -12.34 -17.41
CA ARG A 494 25.59 -12.50 -18.25
C ARG A 494 26.86 -12.70 -17.44
N ARG A 495 27.05 -11.94 -16.36
CA ARG A 495 28.22 -12.06 -15.49
C ARG A 495 28.28 -13.42 -14.80
N GLU A 496 27.13 -14.00 -14.46
CA GLU A 496 27.00 -15.33 -13.86
C GLU A 496 27.28 -16.47 -14.87
N ILE A 497 26.80 -16.35 -16.10
CA ILE A 497 27.03 -17.33 -17.18
C ILE A 497 28.50 -17.38 -17.59
N GLN A 498 29.20 -16.25 -17.48
CA GLN A 498 30.58 -16.14 -17.93
C GLN A 498 31.46 -17.05 -17.08
N LYS A 499 31.70 -18.28 -17.57
CA LYS A 499 32.60 -19.25 -16.96
C LYS A 499 33.96 -18.60 -16.74
N LYS A 500 34.22 -18.22 -15.50
CA LYS A 500 35.53 -17.75 -15.05
C LYS A 500 36.30 -18.92 -14.46
N VAL A 501 37.62 -18.78 -14.47
CA VAL A 501 38.49 -19.62 -13.66
C VAL A 501 38.18 -19.29 -12.20
N ASP A 502 38.06 -20.30 -11.37
CA ASP A 502 37.71 -20.12 -9.96
C ASP A 502 38.73 -19.19 -9.28
N ASP A 503 38.26 -18.17 -8.57
CA ASP A 503 39.16 -17.15 -7.98
C ASP A 503 40.04 -17.75 -6.88
N GLU A 504 39.62 -18.87 -6.30
CA GLU A 504 40.37 -19.67 -5.32
C GLU A 504 41.34 -20.67 -5.96
N ALA A 505 41.26 -20.93 -7.27
CA ALA A 505 42.15 -21.85 -7.94
C ALA A 505 43.58 -21.31 -7.99
N ARG A 506 44.52 -22.01 -7.33
CA ARG A 506 45.96 -21.69 -7.33
C ARG A 506 46.77 -22.70 -8.15
N GLY A 507 47.85 -22.22 -8.78
CA GLY A 507 48.85 -23.06 -9.47
C GLY A 507 48.29 -23.87 -10.66
N LEU A 508 48.55 -25.19 -10.65
CA LEU A 508 48.15 -26.11 -11.74
C LEU A 508 46.63 -26.21 -11.94
N SER A 509 45.83 -26.07 -10.87
CA SER A 509 44.36 -26.12 -10.98
C SER A 509 43.84 -24.96 -11.85
N ARG A 510 44.38 -23.76 -11.63
CA ARG A 510 44.07 -22.55 -12.42
C ARG A 510 44.46 -22.73 -13.89
N LEU A 511 45.65 -23.27 -14.14
CA LEU A 511 46.15 -23.54 -15.49
C LEU A 511 45.27 -24.55 -16.23
N TRP A 512 44.90 -25.66 -15.56
CA TRP A 512 44.05 -26.69 -16.15
C TRP A 512 42.64 -26.18 -16.46
N GLN A 513 42.01 -25.47 -15.52
CA GLN A 513 40.72 -24.82 -15.74
C GLN A 513 40.78 -23.81 -16.90
N THR A 514 41.86 -23.03 -17.00
CA THR A 514 42.08 -22.09 -18.11
C THR A 514 42.22 -22.82 -19.45
N LEU A 515 42.98 -23.92 -19.50
CA LEU A 515 43.16 -24.75 -20.70
C LEU A 515 41.85 -25.43 -21.13
N VAL A 516 41.05 -25.92 -20.18
CA VAL A 516 39.74 -26.52 -20.44
C VAL A 516 38.77 -25.47 -20.98
N LEU A 517 38.73 -24.27 -20.39
CA LEU A 517 37.91 -23.16 -20.88
C LEU A 517 38.36 -22.69 -22.27
N TYR A 518 39.67 -22.63 -22.50
CA TYR A 518 40.25 -22.30 -23.80
C TYR A 518 39.86 -23.35 -24.86
N GLY A 519 40.06 -24.64 -24.58
CA GLY A 519 39.66 -25.73 -25.46
C GLY A 519 38.15 -25.73 -25.74
N TYR A 520 37.33 -25.45 -24.72
CA TYR A 520 35.88 -25.31 -24.91
C TYR A 520 35.53 -24.14 -25.85
N ARG A 521 36.13 -22.96 -25.64
CA ARG A 521 35.81 -21.73 -26.37
C ARG A 521 36.35 -21.70 -27.80
N PHE A 522 37.55 -22.22 -28.03
CA PHE A 522 38.24 -22.13 -29.32
C PHE A 522 38.15 -23.40 -30.17
N VAL A 523 37.84 -24.56 -29.58
CA VAL A 523 37.74 -25.83 -30.32
C VAL A 523 36.31 -26.34 -30.33
N TYR A 524 35.73 -26.62 -29.16
CA TYR A 524 34.42 -27.27 -29.09
C TYR A 524 33.27 -26.37 -29.58
N ASP A 525 33.19 -25.13 -29.11
CA ASP A 525 32.08 -24.24 -29.46
C ASP A 525 32.03 -23.91 -30.97
N PRO A 526 33.16 -23.58 -31.64
CA PRO A 526 33.18 -23.38 -33.10
C PRO A 526 32.80 -24.64 -33.89
N ILE A 527 33.30 -25.82 -33.52
CA ILE A 527 32.95 -27.08 -34.19
C ILE A 527 31.45 -27.36 -34.04
N ALA A 528 30.92 -27.24 -32.83
CA ALA A 528 29.50 -27.46 -32.57
C ALA A 528 28.60 -26.41 -33.25
N THR A 529 29.07 -25.18 -33.39
CA THR A 529 28.41 -24.13 -34.17
C THR A 529 28.42 -24.48 -35.66
N GLY A 530 29.54 -25.01 -36.17
CA GLY A 530 29.65 -25.49 -37.54
C GLY A 530 28.68 -26.63 -37.86
N PHE A 531 28.56 -27.64 -36.98
CA PHE A 531 27.55 -28.69 -37.15
C PHE A 531 26.12 -28.14 -37.14
N ARG A 532 25.83 -27.19 -36.24
CA ARG A 532 24.53 -26.51 -36.19
C ARG A 532 24.26 -25.71 -37.46
N PHE A 533 25.27 -25.04 -38.00
CA PHE A 533 25.18 -24.32 -39.27
C PHE A 533 24.84 -25.26 -40.44
N VAL A 534 25.53 -26.40 -40.57
CA VAL A 534 25.23 -27.40 -41.61
C VAL A 534 23.80 -27.92 -41.47
N HIS A 535 23.33 -28.17 -40.25
CA HIS A 535 21.95 -28.59 -39.99
C HIS A 535 20.93 -27.54 -40.45
N LEU A 536 21.13 -26.27 -40.10
CA LEU A 536 20.26 -25.17 -40.54
C LEU A 536 20.32 -24.99 -42.06
N LEU A 537 21.49 -25.14 -42.66
CA LEU A 537 21.66 -25.05 -44.11
C LEU A 537 20.87 -26.16 -44.83
N ILE A 538 20.85 -27.40 -44.32
CA ILE A 538 20.02 -28.48 -44.87
C ILE A 538 18.53 -28.13 -44.83
N ILE A 539 18.08 -27.43 -43.78
CA ILE A 539 16.67 -27.04 -43.61
C ILE A 539 16.29 -25.86 -44.54
N PHE A 540 17.10 -24.81 -44.59
CA PHE A 540 16.76 -23.56 -45.29
C PHE A 540 17.21 -23.51 -46.75
N LEU A 541 18.20 -24.30 -47.17
CA LEU A 541 18.65 -24.32 -48.56
C LEU A 541 17.51 -24.68 -49.55
N PRO A 542 16.64 -25.67 -49.30
CA PRO A 542 15.45 -25.89 -50.12
C PRO A 542 14.48 -24.70 -50.18
N VAL A 543 14.34 -23.94 -49.09
CA VAL A 543 13.47 -22.76 -49.02
C VAL A 543 14.00 -21.66 -49.95
N VAL A 544 15.32 -21.43 -49.93
CA VAL A 544 15.99 -20.48 -50.81
C VAL A 544 15.87 -20.90 -52.28
N PHE A 545 16.11 -22.18 -52.61
CA PHE A 545 15.99 -22.66 -54.00
C PHE A 545 14.57 -22.60 -54.56
N THR A 546 13.55 -22.65 -53.70
CA THR A 546 12.14 -22.53 -54.10
C THR A 546 11.64 -21.09 -54.14
N ALA A 547 12.47 -20.10 -53.77
CA ALA A 547 12.11 -18.68 -53.79
C ALA A 547 11.61 -18.14 -55.16
N PRO A 548 12.11 -18.60 -56.34
CA PRO A 548 11.57 -18.16 -57.63
C PRO A 548 10.07 -18.45 -57.82
N ILE A 549 9.47 -19.37 -57.04
CA ILE A 549 8.03 -19.64 -57.04
C ILE A 549 7.21 -18.43 -56.57
N LEU A 550 7.82 -17.50 -55.82
CA LEU A 550 7.22 -16.20 -55.46
C LEU A 550 6.84 -15.36 -56.68
N CYS A 551 7.54 -15.55 -57.81
CA CYS A 551 7.25 -14.85 -59.07
C CYS A 551 6.22 -15.61 -59.95
N LEU A 552 5.87 -16.83 -59.60
CA LEU A 552 4.92 -17.66 -60.34
C LEU A 552 3.50 -17.42 -59.82
N GLY A 553 2.81 -16.49 -60.48
CA GLY A 553 1.36 -16.28 -60.41
C GLY A 553 1.00 -14.81 -60.24
N GLY A 554 0.41 -14.26 -61.30
CA GLY A 554 0.05 -12.86 -61.37
C GLY A 554 0.00 -12.31 -62.79
N ASN A 555 -0.69 -13.01 -63.71
CA ASN A 555 -1.21 -12.40 -64.93
C ASN A 555 -2.74 -12.49 -64.89
N GLY A 556 -3.35 -11.62 -64.09
CA GLY A 556 -4.79 -11.48 -63.95
C GLY A 556 -5.15 -10.01 -63.70
N LYS A 557 -5.91 -9.42 -64.62
CA LYS A 557 -6.19 -7.98 -64.75
C LYS A 557 -7.06 -7.34 -63.65
N ASN A 558 -7.20 -7.90 -62.45
CA ASN A 558 -7.98 -7.30 -61.38
C ASN A 558 -7.10 -6.82 -60.23
N ARG A 559 -7.25 -5.54 -59.93
CA ARG A 559 -6.42 -4.71 -59.05
C ARG A 559 -6.89 -4.79 -57.58
N GLU A 560 -7.30 -5.98 -57.15
CA GLU A 560 -7.56 -6.34 -55.75
C GLU A 560 -6.74 -7.60 -55.47
N ALA A 561 -5.79 -7.49 -54.54
CA ALA A 561 -4.67 -8.40 -54.36
C ALA A 561 -5.10 -9.78 -53.81
N VAL A 562 -5.48 -10.70 -54.69
CA VAL A 562 -5.46 -12.13 -54.36
C VAL A 562 -4.04 -12.62 -54.60
N LEU A 563 -3.30 -12.87 -53.51
CA LEU A 563 -1.96 -13.45 -53.55
C LEU A 563 -1.90 -14.68 -54.46
N SER A 564 -0.79 -14.84 -55.18
CA SER A 564 -0.54 -16.07 -55.93
C SER A 564 -0.55 -17.29 -55.02
N SER A 565 -1.14 -18.39 -55.48
CA SER A 565 -1.06 -19.69 -54.82
C SER A 565 0.40 -20.14 -54.57
N GLY A 566 1.34 -19.72 -55.43
CA GLY A 566 2.77 -19.97 -55.25
C GLY A 566 3.36 -19.24 -54.04
N THR A 567 2.95 -17.98 -53.81
CA THR A 567 3.40 -17.17 -52.67
C THR A 567 2.92 -17.75 -51.35
N ILE A 568 1.64 -18.11 -51.26
CA ILE A 568 1.04 -18.71 -50.05
C ILE A 568 1.73 -20.04 -49.72
N TRP A 569 2.01 -20.87 -50.74
CA TRP A 569 2.72 -22.14 -50.55
C TRP A 569 4.14 -21.91 -50.02
N TRP A 570 4.87 -20.95 -50.59
CA TRP A 570 6.24 -20.65 -50.17
C TRP A 570 6.29 -20.11 -48.74
N TYR A 571 5.36 -19.22 -48.36
CA TYR A 571 5.24 -18.75 -46.96
C TYR A 571 4.99 -19.90 -45.99
N LYS A 572 4.07 -20.82 -46.30
CA LYS A 572 3.82 -22.02 -45.48
C LYS A 572 5.06 -22.93 -45.40
N PHE A 573 5.83 -23.04 -46.49
CA PHE A 573 7.04 -23.84 -46.51
C PHE A 573 8.16 -23.22 -45.65
N LEU A 574 8.31 -21.90 -45.67
CA LEU A 574 9.22 -21.16 -44.81
C LEU A 574 8.87 -21.38 -43.33
N VAL A 575 7.60 -21.17 -42.97
CA VAL A 575 7.10 -21.32 -41.59
C VAL A 575 7.35 -22.74 -41.04
N ARG A 576 7.02 -23.80 -41.80
CA ARG A 576 7.36 -25.19 -41.43
C ARG A 576 8.86 -25.44 -41.28
N SER A 577 9.68 -24.76 -42.08
CA SER A 577 11.14 -24.88 -41.99
C SER A 577 11.67 -24.19 -40.73
N MET A 578 11.07 -23.06 -40.33
CA MET A 578 11.37 -22.38 -39.06
C MET A 578 10.99 -23.23 -37.84
N GLU A 579 9.83 -23.92 -37.86
CA GLU A 579 9.45 -24.87 -36.80
C GLU A 579 10.48 -25.99 -36.65
N ARG A 580 10.92 -26.57 -37.77
CA ARG A 580 11.95 -27.63 -37.79
C ARG A 580 13.33 -27.16 -37.37
N ALA A 581 13.64 -25.87 -37.58
CA ALA A 581 14.93 -25.31 -37.22
C ALA A 581 15.11 -25.23 -35.70
N GLY A 582 14.03 -25.04 -34.93
CA GLY A 582 14.01 -25.16 -33.47
C GLY A 582 13.66 -23.86 -32.74
N PRO A 583 13.86 -23.81 -31.40
CA PRO A 583 13.30 -22.77 -30.52
C PRO A 583 13.60 -21.32 -30.94
N ALA A 584 14.83 -21.03 -31.36
CA ALA A 584 15.23 -19.69 -31.78
C ALA A 584 14.45 -19.23 -33.01
N PHE A 585 14.24 -20.12 -33.99
CA PHE A 585 13.51 -19.78 -35.22
C PHE A 585 12.00 -19.77 -35.00
N ILE A 586 11.48 -20.57 -34.07
CA ILE A 586 10.08 -20.50 -33.65
C ILE A 586 9.78 -19.13 -33.05
N LYS A 587 10.61 -18.68 -32.08
CA LYS A 587 10.47 -17.36 -31.47
C LYS A 587 10.74 -16.22 -32.46
N LEU A 588 11.67 -16.41 -33.40
CA LEU A 588 11.88 -15.45 -34.49
C LEU A 588 10.63 -15.30 -35.37
N GLY A 589 9.92 -16.40 -35.65
CA GLY A 589 8.65 -16.39 -36.39
C GLY A 589 7.55 -15.65 -35.64
N GLN A 590 7.40 -15.91 -34.34
CA GLN A 590 6.44 -15.19 -33.48
C GLN A 590 6.75 -13.68 -33.40
N TRP A 591 8.04 -13.33 -33.28
CA TRP A 591 8.47 -11.94 -33.29
C TRP A 591 8.27 -11.28 -34.66
N ALA A 592 8.53 -12.00 -35.76
CA ALA A 592 8.30 -11.49 -37.12
C ALA A 592 6.80 -11.35 -37.45
N ALA A 593 5.94 -12.19 -36.86
CA ALA A 593 4.49 -12.14 -37.05
C ALA A 593 3.87 -10.82 -36.57
N SER A 594 4.48 -10.15 -35.59
CA SER A 594 4.00 -8.86 -35.10
C SER A 594 4.63 -7.65 -35.80
N ARG A 595 5.70 -7.82 -36.58
CA ARG A 595 6.48 -6.75 -37.24
C ARG A 595 5.97 -6.43 -38.65
N THR A 596 4.74 -5.95 -38.76
CA THR A 596 4.12 -5.52 -40.04
C THR A 596 4.75 -4.25 -40.64
N ASP A 597 5.56 -3.55 -39.85
CA ASP A 597 6.47 -2.47 -40.29
C ASP A 597 7.60 -3.01 -41.18
N ILE A 598 8.06 -4.23 -40.93
CA ILE A 598 9.14 -4.89 -41.68
C ILE A 598 8.59 -5.84 -42.74
N PHE A 599 7.65 -6.72 -42.37
CA PHE A 599 7.18 -7.82 -43.21
C PHE A 599 5.80 -7.55 -43.82
N PRO A 600 5.46 -8.17 -44.98
CA PRO A 600 4.13 -8.07 -45.57
C PRO A 600 3.06 -8.64 -44.62
N PRO A 601 1.86 -8.03 -44.54
CA PRO A 601 0.77 -8.50 -43.67
C PRO A 601 0.44 -9.98 -43.87
N ASP A 602 0.37 -10.44 -45.12
CA ASP A 602 0.04 -11.84 -45.42
C ASP A 602 1.08 -12.84 -44.91
N LEU A 603 2.35 -12.43 -44.82
CA LEU A 603 3.41 -13.26 -44.25
C LEU A 603 3.29 -13.28 -42.72
N CYS A 604 3.04 -12.13 -42.12
CA CYS A 604 2.80 -11.99 -40.68
C CYS A 604 1.62 -12.86 -40.23
N ASP A 605 0.52 -12.88 -40.98
CA ASP A 605 -0.66 -13.69 -40.70
C ASP A 605 -0.32 -15.20 -40.71
N ILE A 606 0.46 -15.67 -41.69
CA ILE A 606 0.88 -17.07 -41.75
C ILE A 606 1.88 -17.39 -40.64
N MET A 607 2.79 -16.48 -40.30
CA MET A 607 3.72 -16.64 -39.17
C MET A 607 3.00 -16.65 -37.81
N SER A 608 1.85 -15.98 -37.68
CA SER A 608 1.05 -15.99 -36.44
C SER A 608 0.51 -17.38 -36.10
N SER A 609 0.33 -18.26 -37.11
CA SER A 609 -0.10 -19.66 -36.93
C SER A 609 0.97 -20.58 -36.34
N LEU A 610 2.18 -20.07 -36.09
CA LEU A 610 3.30 -20.84 -35.61
C LEU A 610 3.14 -21.16 -34.11
N HIS A 611 2.57 -22.33 -33.82
CA HIS A 611 2.31 -22.79 -32.46
C HIS A 611 3.55 -23.37 -31.78
N SER A 612 3.63 -23.23 -30.45
CA SER A 612 4.71 -23.75 -29.61
C SER A 612 4.55 -25.25 -29.33
N ASN A 613 4.49 -26.12 -30.33
CA ASN A 613 4.54 -27.57 -30.08
C ASN A 613 5.98 -28.08 -30.16
N ALA A 614 6.83 -27.57 -29.26
CA ALA A 614 8.18 -28.09 -29.11
C ALA A 614 8.13 -29.50 -28.51
N PRO A 615 9.07 -30.40 -28.86
CA PRO A 615 9.12 -31.71 -28.25
C PRO A 615 9.45 -31.60 -26.76
N ALA A 616 8.64 -32.24 -25.90
CA ALA A 616 8.88 -32.30 -24.47
C ALA A 616 10.22 -32.98 -24.14
N HIS A 617 10.95 -32.43 -23.16
CA HIS A 617 12.13 -33.09 -22.64
C HIS A 617 11.76 -34.15 -21.58
N SER A 618 12.66 -35.09 -21.34
CA SER A 618 12.37 -36.22 -20.44
C SER A 618 12.09 -35.78 -19.00
N LEU A 619 11.06 -36.35 -18.37
CA LEU A 619 10.72 -36.08 -16.96
C LEU A 619 11.90 -36.29 -16.01
N ARG A 620 12.79 -37.24 -16.29
CA ARG A 620 14.01 -37.46 -15.48
C ARG A 620 14.91 -36.23 -15.43
N GLN A 621 15.03 -35.50 -16.54
CA GLN A 621 15.78 -34.25 -16.58
C GLN A 621 15.06 -33.16 -15.80
N THR A 622 13.73 -33.09 -15.92
CA THR A 622 12.89 -32.16 -15.14
C THR A 622 13.09 -32.37 -13.65
N LYS A 623 12.91 -33.60 -13.13
CA LYS A 623 13.09 -33.92 -11.70
C LYS A 623 14.48 -33.52 -11.21
N LYS A 624 15.52 -33.77 -12.01
CA LYS A 624 16.90 -33.38 -11.68
C LYS A 624 17.09 -31.86 -11.60
N ILE A 625 16.51 -31.10 -12.54
CA ILE A 625 16.61 -29.64 -12.56
C ILE A 625 15.84 -29.05 -11.37
N ILE A 626 14.65 -29.57 -11.06
CA ILE A 626 13.86 -29.14 -9.90
C ILE A 626 14.58 -29.46 -8.59
N SER A 627 15.05 -30.69 -8.37
CA SER A 627 15.80 -31.04 -7.15
C SER A 627 17.00 -30.13 -6.92
N LYS A 628 17.73 -29.78 -7.99
CA LYS A 628 18.86 -28.83 -7.91
C LYS A 628 18.41 -27.43 -7.45
N ALA A 629 17.25 -26.95 -7.89
CA ALA A 629 16.71 -25.66 -7.48
C ALA A 629 16.32 -25.62 -5.98
N PHE A 630 15.79 -26.74 -5.47
CA PHE A 630 15.44 -26.94 -4.07
C PHE A 630 16.63 -27.49 -3.24
N ASN A 631 17.81 -26.91 -3.41
CA ASN A 631 19.01 -27.25 -2.62
C ASN A 631 19.38 -28.76 -2.63
N ASN A 632 19.19 -29.44 -3.76
CA ASN A 632 19.41 -30.88 -3.95
C ASN A 632 18.53 -31.79 -3.06
N LEU A 633 17.38 -31.30 -2.60
CA LEU A 633 16.39 -32.14 -1.93
C LEU A 633 15.91 -33.27 -2.87
N PRO A 634 15.66 -34.48 -2.32
CA PRO A 634 14.97 -35.54 -3.06
C PRO A 634 13.64 -35.03 -3.62
N PHE A 635 13.31 -35.38 -4.86
CA PHE A 635 12.14 -34.84 -5.57
C PHE A 635 10.82 -35.10 -4.81
N GLU A 636 10.75 -36.25 -4.15
CA GLU A 636 9.65 -36.79 -3.36
C GLU A 636 9.49 -36.06 -2.02
N ASP A 637 10.51 -35.29 -1.62
CA ASP A 637 10.48 -34.42 -0.43
C ASP A 637 10.04 -32.99 -0.74
N ILE A 638 9.93 -32.63 -2.02
CA ILE A 638 9.58 -31.28 -2.46
C ILE A 638 8.06 -31.13 -2.59
N PHE A 639 7.42 -32.09 -3.25
CA PHE A 639 5.99 -32.02 -3.58
C PHE A 639 5.16 -33.06 -2.82
N GLU A 640 3.97 -32.66 -2.40
CA GLU A 640 2.92 -33.58 -1.95
C GLU A 640 2.27 -34.26 -3.16
N GLU A 641 2.02 -33.49 -4.22
CA GLU A 641 1.46 -33.97 -5.48
C GLU A 641 2.24 -33.37 -6.65
N PHE A 642 2.56 -34.17 -7.67
CA PHE A 642 3.21 -33.68 -8.89
C PHE A 642 2.57 -34.36 -10.11
N TYR A 643 2.05 -33.55 -11.03
CA TYR A 643 1.45 -34.05 -12.26
C TYR A 643 2.56 -34.28 -13.28
N GLU A 644 2.84 -35.55 -13.62
CA GLU A 644 3.99 -35.91 -14.46
C GLU A 644 3.85 -35.53 -15.94
N GLU A 645 2.62 -35.32 -16.41
CA GLU A 645 2.37 -34.76 -17.74
C GLU A 645 2.48 -33.23 -17.70
N PRO A 646 3.27 -32.62 -18.61
CA PRO A 646 3.38 -31.17 -18.66
C PRO A 646 2.03 -30.55 -19.08
N LEU A 647 1.61 -29.51 -18.36
CA LEU A 647 0.43 -28.72 -18.70
C LEU A 647 0.58 -28.04 -20.07
N GLY A 648 1.81 -27.64 -20.39
CA GLY A 648 2.15 -26.99 -21.65
C GLY A 648 3.63 -27.12 -21.92
N VAL A 649 3.98 -27.27 -23.20
CA VAL A 649 5.37 -27.30 -23.66
C VAL A 649 5.57 -26.08 -24.53
N GLY A 650 6.30 -25.08 -24.02
CA GLY A 650 6.65 -23.89 -24.78
C GLY A 650 7.90 -24.09 -25.63
N ALA A 651 8.32 -23.06 -26.37
CA ALA A 651 9.52 -23.13 -27.21
C ALA A 651 10.81 -23.34 -26.39
N ILE A 652 10.88 -22.76 -25.18
CA ILE A 652 12.09 -22.73 -24.35
C ILE A 652 11.97 -23.49 -23.03
N ALA A 653 10.75 -23.74 -22.55
CA ALA A 653 10.47 -24.36 -21.26
C ALA A 653 9.16 -25.14 -21.31
N GLN A 654 8.96 -26.06 -20.38
CA GLN A 654 7.69 -26.76 -20.19
C GLN A 654 7.18 -26.58 -18.75
N VAL A 655 5.86 -26.54 -18.57
CA VAL A 655 5.19 -26.18 -17.32
C VAL A 655 4.50 -27.38 -16.72
N TYR A 656 4.60 -27.53 -15.39
CA TYR A 656 3.98 -28.60 -14.62
C TYR A 656 3.05 -28.06 -13.54
N LYS A 657 1.98 -28.80 -13.24
CA LYS A 657 1.18 -28.57 -12.05
C LYS A 657 1.77 -29.37 -10.89
N ALA A 658 1.90 -28.77 -9.72
CA ALA A 658 2.33 -29.46 -8.51
C ALA A 658 1.71 -28.85 -7.26
N LYS A 659 1.83 -29.54 -6.13
CA LYS A 659 1.44 -29.06 -4.80
C LYS A 659 2.65 -29.18 -3.89
N LEU A 660 3.12 -28.07 -3.34
CA LEU A 660 4.30 -28.04 -2.45
C LEU A 660 3.97 -28.69 -1.10
N LYS A 661 4.94 -29.35 -0.48
CA LYS A 661 4.75 -29.82 0.91
C LYS A 661 4.59 -28.62 1.86
N PRO A 662 3.79 -28.73 2.94
CA PRO A 662 3.46 -27.60 3.83
C PRO A 662 4.65 -26.87 4.45
N ASN A 663 5.75 -27.59 4.71
CA ASN A 663 7.00 -27.04 5.24
C ASN A 663 7.78 -26.18 4.22
N LEU A 664 7.52 -26.36 2.93
CA LEU A 664 8.09 -25.57 1.84
C LEU A 664 7.09 -24.53 1.32
N ALA A 665 5.79 -24.73 1.57
CA ALA A 665 4.73 -23.78 1.24
C ALA A 665 4.59 -22.64 2.26
N GLY A 666 5.44 -22.60 3.30
CA GLY A 666 5.43 -21.61 4.37
C GLY A 666 5.44 -20.19 3.81
N THR A 667 4.27 -19.57 3.80
CA THR A 667 4.07 -18.19 3.40
C THR A 667 4.75 -17.30 4.43
N ASP A 668 5.86 -16.68 4.05
CA ASP A 668 6.47 -15.58 4.79
C ASP A 668 5.60 -14.31 4.61
N ASP A 669 4.32 -14.40 5.01
CA ASP A 669 3.38 -13.28 5.10
C ASP A 669 3.79 -12.30 6.22
N GLY A 670 4.84 -12.62 6.98
CA GLY A 670 5.44 -11.75 8.00
C GLY A 670 6.23 -10.55 7.44
N ALA A 671 6.57 -10.54 6.14
CA ALA A 671 7.40 -9.49 5.56
C ALA A 671 6.62 -8.26 5.05
N PHE A 672 5.28 -8.29 5.02
CA PHE A 672 4.46 -7.17 4.54
C PHE A 672 3.30 -6.73 5.46
N ASP A 673 3.12 -7.31 6.65
CA ASP A 673 2.17 -6.84 7.66
C ASP A 673 2.92 -6.32 8.90
N GLY A 674 3.39 -5.07 8.81
CA GLY A 674 3.71 -4.31 10.03
C GLY A 674 2.41 -4.12 10.81
N GLN A 675 2.20 -4.90 11.87
CA GLN A 675 1.05 -4.72 12.76
C GLN A 675 0.97 -3.26 13.24
N PRO A 676 -0.12 -2.52 12.95
CA PRO A 676 -0.35 -1.24 13.60
C PRO A 676 -0.91 -1.50 15.00
N SER A 677 -0.11 -1.24 16.02
CA SER A 677 -0.56 -1.19 17.41
C SER A 677 -1.51 -0.01 17.62
N GLY A 678 -2.81 -0.24 17.43
CA GLY A 678 -3.87 0.69 17.85
C GLY A 678 -5.20 0.53 17.10
N LEU A 679 -6.31 0.77 17.80
CA LEU A 679 -7.68 0.72 17.25
C LEU A 679 -7.87 1.57 15.97
N ARG A 680 -7.15 2.70 15.86
CA ARG A 680 -7.15 3.56 14.65
C ARG A 680 -6.60 2.86 13.41
N GLY A 681 -5.65 1.93 13.56
CA GLY A 681 -5.14 1.09 12.48
C GLY A 681 -6.16 0.06 12.01
N LYS A 682 -6.95 -0.50 12.94
CA LYS A 682 -8.05 -1.43 12.61
C LYS A 682 -9.22 -0.74 11.92
N VAL A 683 -9.58 0.49 12.33
CA VAL A 683 -10.64 1.26 11.68
C VAL A 683 -10.21 1.72 10.27
N ARG A 684 -8.96 2.13 10.08
CA ARG A 684 -8.43 2.46 8.74
C ARG A 684 -8.35 1.22 7.84
N LYS A 685 -8.03 0.03 8.38
CA LYS A 685 -8.10 -1.25 7.66
C LYS A 685 -9.55 -1.59 7.25
N ASN A 686 -10.53 -1.30 8.10
CA ASN A 686 -11.95 -1.52 7.79
C ASN A 686 -12.49 -0.51 6.77
N VAL A 687 -12.05 0.75 6.81
CA VAL A 687 -12.46 1.78 5.82
C VAL A 687 -11.72 1.62 4.48
N GLU A 688 -10.45 1.20 4.50
CA GLU A 688 -9.74 0.81 3.26
C GLU A 688 -10.31 -0.48 2.67
N ALA A 689 -10.79 -1.42 3.47
CA ALA A 689 -11.53 -2.60 2.99
C ALA A 689 -12.92 -2.23 2.45
N LEU A 690 -13.56 -1.16 2.97
CA LEU A 690 -14.82 -0.61 2.47
C LEU A 690 -14.68 0.13 1.12
N VAL A 691 -13.47 0.54 0.73
CA VAL A 691 -13.18 1.24 -0.55
C VAL A 691 -12.39 0.37 -1.54
N LYS A 692 -11.75 -0.73 -1.08
CA LYS A 692 -11.07 -1.72 -1.92
C LYS A 692 -11.73 -3.08 -1.76
N SER A 693 -12.75 -3.35 -2.57
CA SER A 693 -13.34 -4.69 -2.73
C SER A 693 -12.47 -5.58 -3.64
N SER A 694 -11.22 -5.81 -3.25
CA SER A 694 -10.44 -6.93 -3.79
C SER A 694 -10.78 -8.19 -2.98
N PRO A 695 -11.16 -9.32 -3.62
CA PRO A 695 -11.40 -10.57 -2.90
C PRO A 695 -10.17 -10.94 -2.07
N GLN A 696 -10.41 -11.42 -0.84
CA GLN A 696 -9.33 -11.77 0.09
C GLN A 696 -8.45 -12.87 -0.50
N ARG A 697 -7.13 -12.71 -0.30
CA ARG A 697 -6.08 -13.55 -0.88
C ARG A 697 -6.04 -14.92 -0.20
N VAL A 698 -6.32 -16.01 -0.93
CA VAL A 698 -5.76 -17.35 -0.63
C VAL A 698 -4.67 -17.61 -1.65
N PRO A 699 -3.43 -17.92 -1.28
CA PRO A 699 -2.50 -18.56 -2.19
C PRO A 699 -3.04 -19.96 -2.54
N SER A 700 -3.21 -20.28 -3.81
CA SER A 700 -3.55 -21.66 -4.19
C SER A 700 -2.49 -22.62 -3.62
N SER A 701 -2.89 -23.72 -3.00
CA SER A 701 -1.93 -24.76 -2.55
C SER A 701 -1.14 -25.37 -3.71
N TYR A 702 -1.66 -25.22 -4.93
CA TYR A 702 -1.01 -25.63 -6.16
C TYR A 702 -0.07 -24.55 -6.70
N VAL A 703 1.00 -25.00 -7.31
CA VAL A 703 2.01 -24.19 -7.98
C VAL A 703 2.15 -24.62 -9.44
N ALA A 704 2.45 -23.66 -10.31
CA ALA A 704 2.99 -23.91 -11.63
C ALA A 704 4.52 -23.95 -11.54
N VAL A 705 5.12 -25.02 -12.06
CA VAL A 705 6.58 -25.20 -12.09
C VAL A 705 7.04 -25.17 -13.55
N LYS A 706 7.61 -24.05 -13.97
CA LYS A 706 8.16 -23.85 -15.33
C LYS A 706 9.62 -24.26 -15.34
N VAL A 707 9.98 -25.21 -16.20
CA VAL A 707 11.34 -25.78 -16.30
C VAL A 707 11.91 -25.60 -17.69
N LEU A 708 13.07 -24.95 -17.77
CA LEU A 708 13.77 -24.67 -19.02
C LEU A 708 14.24 -25.96 -19.72
N HIS A 709 14.12 -26.03 -21.05
CA HIS A 709 14.61 -27.16 -21.83
C HIS A 709 16.14 -27.33 -21.68
N PRO A 710 16.65 -28.56 -21.46
CA PRO A 710 18.07 -28.79 -21.31
C PRO A 710 18.88 -28.32 -22.52
N LYS A 711 19.96 -27.56 -22.27
CA LYS A 711 20.89 -27.04 -23.30
C LYS A 711 20.27 -26.02 -24.27
N VAL A 712 19.04 -25.54 -24.04
CA VAL A 712 18.37 -24.60 -24.93
C VAL A 712 19.13 -23.26 -25.05
N GLU A 713 19.69 -22.77 -23.93
CA GLU A 713 20.55 -21.58 -23.89
C GLU A 713 21.73 -21.69 -24.87
N ARG A 714 22.41 -22.84 -24.89
CA ARG A 714 23.56 -23.07 -25.79
C ARG A 714 23.13 -23.15 -27.25
N MET A 715 21.96 -23.73 -27.52
CA MET A 715 21.42 -23.82 -28.88
C MET A 715 21.07 -22.43 -29.40
N ILE A 716 20.33 -21.63 -28.63
CA ILE A 716 19.95 -20.26 -28.99
C ILE A 716 21.18 -19.39 -29.17
N HIS A 717 22.19 -19.50 -28.31
CA HIS A 717 23.43 -18.73 -28.46
C HIS A 717 24.16 -19.03 -29.79
N ARG A 718 24.17 -20.30 -30.24
CA ARG A 718 24.74 -20.67 -31.54
C ARG A 718 23.89 -20.17 -32.71
N ASP A 719 22.57 -20.28 -32.59
CA ASP A 719 21.64 -19.80 -33.61
C ASP A 719 21.76 -18.28 -33.78
N LEU A 720 21.89 -17.51 -32.69
CA LEU A 720 22.15 -16.05 -32.72
C LEU A 720 23.49 -15.70 -33.36
N LYS A 721 24.57 -16.47 -33.11
CA LYS A 721 25.85 -16.28 -33.81
C LYS A 721 25.71 -16.48 -35.32
N ILE A 722 25.00 -17.53 -35.73
CA ILE A 722 24.77 -17.85 -37.14
C ILE A 722 23.89 -16.75 -37.78
N MET A 723 22.80 -16.34 -37.12
CA MET A 723 21.94 -15.26 -37.60
C MET A 723 22.70 -13.94 -37.74
N SER A 724 23.54 -13.58 -36.77
CA SER A 724 24.34 -12.34 -36.81
C SER A 724 25.34 -12.33 -37.97
N PHE A 725 25.96 -13.47 -38.27
CA PHE A 725 26.82 -13.63 -39.44
C PHE A 725 26.04 -13.39 -40.75
N PHE A 726 24.87 -14.01 -40.93
CA PHE A 726 24.05 -13.82 -42.14
C PHE A 726 23.44 -12.43 -42.24
N ALA A 727 23.00 -11.84 -41.13
CA ALA A 727 22.50 -10.47 -41.09
C ALA A 727 23.58 -9.49 -41.53
N SER A 728 24.83 -9.68 -41.09
CA SER A 728 25.97 -8.86 -41.52
C SER A 728 26.27 -9.04 -43.01
N LEU A 729 26.17 -10.26 -43.53
CA LEU A 729 26.36 -10.57 -44.94
C LEU A 729 25.27 -9.93 -45.83
N ILE A 730 24.01 -10.00 -45.42
CA ILE A 730 22.88 -9.41 -46.16
C ILE A 730 22.96 -7.89 -46.11
N ASN A 731 23.35 -7.30 -44.97
CA ASN A 731 23.48 -5.85 -44.82
C ASN A 731 24.60 -5.25 -45.69
N ALA A 732 25.53 -6.07 -46.19
CA ALA A 732 26.51 -5.63 -47.18
C ALA A 732 25.90 -5.33 -48.56
N ILE A 733 24.65 -5.74 -48.80
CA ILE A 733 23.90 -5.45 -50.03
C ILE A 733 23.27 -4.04 -49.92
N PRO A 734 23.63 -3.06 -50.78
CA PRO A 734 23.22 -1.66 -50.64
C PRO A 734 21.69 -1.44 -50.58
N THR A 735 20.91 -2.27 -51.27
CA THR A 735 19.44 -2.17 -51.28
C THR A 735 18.77 -2.61 -49.98
N MET A 736 19.49 -3.31 -49.09
CA MET A 736 18.96 -3.87 -47.84
C MET A 736 19.44 -3.12 -46.59
N HIS A 737 20.25 -2.07 -46.75
CA HIS A 737 20.85 -1.33 -45.63
C HIS A 737 19.81 -0.67 -44.72
N TRP A 738 18.67 -0.25 -45.26
CA TRP A 738 17.59 0.40 -44.52
C TRP A 738 16.90 -0.53 -43.51
N LEU A 739 16.99 -1.85 -43.68
CA LEU A 739 16.43 -2.85 -42.75
C LEU A 739 17.32 -3.08 -41.52
N SER A 740 18.61 -2.73 -41.60
CA SER A 740 19.63 -2.97 -40.56
C SER A 740 19.45 -4.31 -39.81
N LEU A 741 19.39 -5.40 -40.58
CA LEU A 741 19.21 -6.74 -40.04
C LEU A 741 20.15 -7.10 -38.86
N PRO A 742 21.42 -6.64 -38.80
CA PRO A 742 22.28 -6.90 -37.66
C PRO A 742 21.73 -6.35 -36.34
N ASP A 743 21.16 -5.14 -36.37
CA ASP A 743 20.54 -4.53 -35.19
C ASP A 743 19.28 -5.31 -34.78
N GLU A 744 18.46 -5.71 -35.75
CA GLU A 744 17.24 -6.48 -35.49
C GLU A 744 17.57 -7.86 -34.88
N VAL A 745 18.61 -8.54 -35.37
CA VAL A 745 19.11 -9.78 -34.77
C VAL A 745 19.66 -9.55 -33.36
N ASN A 746 20.31 -8.40 -33.12
CA ASN A 746 20.76 -8.05 -31.79
C ASN A 746 19.57 -7.84 -30.83
N GLN A 747 18.56 -7.06 -31.23
CA GLN A 747 17.36 -6.82 -30.43
C GLN A 747 16.58 -8.11 -30.14
N PHE A 748 16.35 -8.92 -31.17
CA PHE A 748 15.78 -10.26 -31.01
C PHE A 748 16.63 -11.12 -30.07
N GLY A 749 17.96 -11.04 -30.19
CA GLY A 749 18.90 -11.75 -29.33
C GLY A 749 18.86 -11.29 -27.87
N GLU A 750 18.66 -10.01 -27.58
CA GLU A 750 18.46 -9.50 -26.22
C GLU A 750 17.15 -10.02 -25.63
N MET A 751 16.04 -9.90 -26.37
CA MET A 751 14.73 -10.43 -25.99
C MET A 751 14.79 -11.94 -25.67
N MET A 752 15.46 -12.72 -26.52
CA MET A 752 15.62 -14.16 -26.31
C MET A 752 16.45 -14.49 -25.07
N LYS A 753 17.45 -13.68 -24.73
CA LYS A 753 18.27 -13.91 -23.53
C LYS A 753 17.51 -13.57 -22.25
N LEU A 754 16.62 -12.57 -22.27
CA LEU A 754 15.74 -12.27 -21.13
C LEU A 754 14.86 -13.47 -20.77
N GLN A 755 14.31 -14.16 -21.78
CA GLN A 755 13.48 -15.35 -21.56
C GLN A 755 14.26 -16.59 -21.06
N LEU A 756 15.60 -16.60 -21.17
CA LEU A 756 16.43 -17.74 -20.76
C LEU A 756 16.80 -17.74 -19.28
N ASP A 757 16.44 -16.70 -18.54
CA ASP A 757 16.63 -16.60 -17.10
C ASP A 757 15.28 -16.42 -16.42
N LEU A 758 14.71 -17.53 -15.92
CA LEU A 758 13.37 -17.53 -15.34
C LEU A 758 13.25 -16.70 -14.04
N ARG A 759 14.36 -16.23 -13.46
CA ARG A 759 14.33 -15.26 -12.35
C ARG A 759 13.84 -13.89 -12.77
N ILE A 760 14.07 -13.51 -14.04
CA ILE A 760 13.60 -12.23 -14.59
C ILE A 760 12.07 -12.24 -14.62
N GLU A 761 11.47 -13.34 -15.06
CA GLU A 761 10.02 -13.55 -15.01
C GLU A 761 9.49 -13.51 -13.58
N ALA A 762 10.16 -14.17 -12.62
CA ALA A 762 9.81 -14.08 -11.20
C ALA A 762 9.83 -12.63 -10.68
N ALA A 763 10.87 -11.86 -11.01
CA ALA A 763 10.99 -10.46 -10.61
C ALA A 763 9.92 -9.58 -11.27
N ASN A 764 9.60 -9.82 -12.54
CA ASN A 764 8.52 -9.13 -13.25
C ASN A 764 7.16 -9.37 -12.57
N LEU A 765 6.86 -10.60 -12.15
CA LEU A 765 5.64 -10.91 -11.38
C LEU A 765 5.56 -10.14 -10.06
N VAL A 766 6.66 -10.05 -9.31
CA VAL A 766 6.72 -9.23 -8.07
C VAL A 766 6.36 -7.79 -8.37
N MET A 767 6.97 -7.21 -9.41
CA MET A 767 6.77 -5.82 -9.81
C MET A 767 5.33 -5.56 -10.26
N PHE A 768 4.75 -6.45 -11.08
CA PHE A 768 3.36 -6.34 -11.48
C PHE A 768 2.41 -6.42 -10.29
N ARG A 769 2.63 -7.37 -9.37
CA ARG A 769 1.82 -7.51 -8.15
C ARG A 769 1.86 -6.26 -7.28
N GLU A 770 3.02 -5.62 -7.14
CA GLU A 770 3.13 -4.39 -6.36
C GLU A 770 2.44 -3.21 -7.05
N LYS A 771 2.64 -3.03 -8.36
CA LYS A 771 2.00 -1.97 -9.15
C LYS A 771 0.48 -2.09 -9.21
N PHE A 772 -0.03 -3.32 -9.21
CA PHE A 772 -1.47 -3.62 -9.23
C PHE A 772 -2.07 -3.91 -7.84
N ARG A 773 -1.32 -3.74 -6.75
CA ARG A 773 -1.75 -4.08 -5.38
C ARG A 773 -3.06 -3.40 -4.95
N THR A 774 -3.33 -2.20 -5.44
CA THR A 774 -4.50 -1.38 -5.07
C THR A 774 -5.65 -1.51 -6.05
N ARG A 775 -5.50 -2.30 -7.12
CA ARG A 775 -6.43 -2.39 -8.25
C ARG A 775 -7.07 -3.77 -8.28
N THR A 776 -8.36 -3.82 -8.59
CA THR A 776 -9.16 -5.06 -8.64
C THR A 776 -9.21 -5.69 -10.03
N THR A 777 -8.79 -4.95 -11.06
CA THR A 777 -9.02 -5.25 -12.48
C THR A 777 -8.14 -6.40 -13.02
N ALA A 778 -6.87 -6.43 -12.62
CA ALA A 778 -5.87 -7.37 -13.09
C ALA A 778 -5.18 -8.14 -11.95
N TRP A 779 -4.97 -9.43 -12.14
CA TRP A 779 -4.33 -10.34 -11.19
C TRP A 779 -3.10 -11.02 -11.79
N PHE A 780 -2.08 -11.23 -10.95
CA PHE A 780 -0.79 -11.84 -11.33
C PHE A 780 -0.42 -12.92 -10.30
N PRO A 781 0.02 -14.12 -10.71
CA PRO A 781 0.45 -15.20 -9.80
C PRO A 781 1.56 -14.81 -8.83
N TYR A 782 1.55 -15.34 -7.62
CA TYR A 782 2.64 -15.14 -6.65
C TYR A 782 3.89 -15.96 -7.02
N PRO A 783 5.07 -15.34 -7.18
CA PRO A 783 6.31 -16.08 -7.43
C PRO A 783 6.98 -16.54 -6.13
N TYR A 784 7.34 -17.82 -6.05
CA TYR A 784 8.15 -18.38 -4.95
C TYR A 784 9.64 -18.17 -5.26
N ILE A 785 10.15 -17.00 -4.87
CA ILE A 785 11.50 -16.53 -5.23
C ILE A 785 12.59 -17.46 -4.67
N ASP A 786 12.43 -17.98 -3.46
CA ASP A 786 13.43 -18.82 -2.79
C ASP A 786 13.74 -20.12 -3.53
N TYR A 787 12.76 -20.59 -4.32
CA TYR A 787 12.84 -21.81 -5.13
C TYR A 787 12.99 -21.53 -6.62
N SER A 788 12.97 -20.24 -7.02
CA SER A 788 13.13 -19.83 -8.41
C SER A 788 14.61 -19.61 -8.74
N THR A 789 15.04 -20.20 -9.85
CA THR A 789 16.42 -20.16 -10.35
C THR A 789 16.41 -19.82 -11.84
N ARG A 790 17.59 -19.74 -12.48
CA ARG A 790 17.68 -19.49 -13.92
C ARG A 790 16.94 -20.53 -14.76
N GLU A 791 16.90 -21.79 -14.29
CA GLU A 791 16.36 -22.95 -15.01
C GLU A 791 14.94 -23.34 -14.55
N VAL A 792 14.47 -22.79 -13.41
CA VAL A 792 13.17 -23.14 -12.80
C VAL A 792 12.47 -21.89 -12.28
N LEU A 793 11.21 -21.67 -12.64
CA LEU A 793 10.31 -20.73 -11.98
C LEU A 793 9.22 -21.52 -11.25
N VAL A 794 9.01 -21.19 -9.98
CA VAL A 794 7.91 -21.72 -9.17
C VAL A 794 6.99 -20.54 -8.86
N GLU A 795 5.74 -20.63 -9.29
CA GLU A 795 4.73 -19.60 -9.09
C GLU A 795 3.39 -20.21 -8.69
N GLU A 796 2.49 -19.40 -8.16
CA GLU A 796 1.12 -19.77 -7.83
C GLU A 796 0.38 -20.29 -9.08
N PHE A 797 -0.36 -21.39 -8.92
CA PHE A 797 -1.12 -21.93 -10.03
C PHE A 797 -2.38 -21.09 -10.30
N ALA A 798 -2.40 -20.39 -11.43
CA ALA A 798 -3.56 -19.64 -11.89
C ALA A 798 -4.72 -20.55 -12.31
N GLN A 799 -5.89 -20.38 -11.69
CA GLN A 799 -7.14 -21.04 -12.09
C GLN A 799 -8.02 -20.07 -12.88
N GLY A 800 -8.30 -20.41 -14.14
CA GLY A 800 -9.16 -19.62 -15.01
C GLY A 800 -9.44 -20.31 -16.35
N ILE A 801 -10.22 -19.65 -17.20
CA ILE A 801 -10.45 -20.06 -18.60
C ILE A 801 -9.62 -19.13 -19.51
N PRO A 802 -8.86 -19.64 -20.48
CA PRO A 802 -8.10 -18.80 -21.41
C PRO A 802 -8.99 -17.78 -22.12
N LEU A 803 -8.50 -16.55 -22.31
CA LEU A 803 -9.25 -15.49 -23.00
C LEU A 803 -9.62 -15.88 -24.44
N SER A 804 -8.75 -16.65 -25.11
CA SER A 804 -9.03 -17.24 -26.43
C SER A 804 -10.39 -17.96 -26.52
N THR A 805 -10.81 -18.68 -25.47
CA THR A 805 -12.11 -19.36 -25.44
C THR A 805 -13.27 -18.36 -25.47
N PHE A 806 -13.15 -17.21 -24.79
CA PHE A 806 -14.17 -16.15 -24.83
C PHE A 806 -14.19 -15.42 -26.19
N LEU A 807 -13.06 -15.38 -26.90
CA LEU A 807 -13.00 -14.84 -28.26
C LEU A 807 -13.65 -15.80 -29.27
N ASP A 808 -13.49 -17.11 -29.09
CA ASP A 808 -14.05 -18.12 -30.01
C ASP A 808 -15.56 -18.30 -29.83
N VAL A 809 -16.01 -18.37 -28.56
CA VAL A 809 -17.41 -18.70 -28.22
C VAL A 809 -18.25 -17.45 -27.94
N GLY A 810 -17.62 -16.38 -27.48
CA GLY A 810 -18.27 -15.13 -27.05
C GLY A 810 -18.25 -14.94 -25.53
N GLY A 811 -18.22 -13.68 -25.10
CA GLY A 811 -18.21 -13.29 -23.68
C GLY A 811 -19.60 -13.20 -23.00
N GLY A 812 -20.69 -13.40 -23.75
CA GLY A 812 -22.06 -13.26 -23.26
C GLY A 812 -22.31 -11.91 -22.57
N VAL A 813 -22.99 -11.93 -21.43
CA VAL A 813 -23.24 -10.74 -20.60
C VAL A 813 -21.98 -10.03 -20.09
N TYR A 814 -20.85 -10.75 -20.01
CA TYR A 814 -19.58 -10.21 -19.49
C TYR A 814 -18.67 -9.64 -20.58
N GLN A 815 -19.05 -9.72 -21.85
CA GLN A 815 -18.20 -9.38 -22.98
C GLN A 815 -17.64 -7.94 -22.90
N ARG A 816 -18.50 -6.96 -22.55
CA ARG A 816 -18.08 -5.56 -22.37
C ARG A 816 -17.22 -5.35 -21.13
N GLU A 817 -17.52 -6.06 -20.04
CA GLU A 817 -16.75 -5.96 -18.79
C GLU A 817 -15.34 -6.49 -19.00
N ILE A 818 -15.18 -7.69 -19.58
CA ILE A 818 -13.88 -8.29 -19.91
C ILE A 818 -13.05 -7.37 -20.83
N ALA A 819 -13.68 -6.77 -21.85
CA ALA A 819 -13.01 -5.85 -22.77
C ALA A 819 -12.52 -4.57 -22.07
N ASN A 820 -13.36 -3.95 -21.24
CA ASN A 820 -13.02 -2.71 -20.52
C ASN A 820 -11.95 -2.95 -19.45
N GLU A 821 -12.02 -4.06 -18.71
CA GLU A 821 -11.03 -4.44 -17.70
C GLU A 821 -9.64 -4.67 -18.32
N GLY A 822 -9.58 -5.35 -19.47
CA GLY A 822 -8.32 -5.57 -20.19
C GLY A 822 -7.71 -4.28 -20.72
N LEU A 823 -8.58 -3.39 -21.22
CA LEU A 823 -8.18 -2.08 -21.70
C LEU A 823 -7.63 -1.19 -20.59
N ASP A 824 -8.34 -1.10 -19.46
CA ASP A 824 -7.93 -0.31 -18.30
C ASP A 824 -6.56 -0.79 -17.78
N ALA A 825 -6.41 -2.11 -17.58
CA ALA A 825 -5.17 -2.70 -17.09
C ALA A 825 -3.98 -2.34 -17.98
N PHE A 826 -4.13 -2.41 -19.30
CA PHE A 826 -3.06 -2.08 -20.24
C PHE A 826 -2.72 -0.58 -20.29
N LEU A 827 -3.73 0.29 -20.37
CA LEU A 827 -3.51 1.74 -20.39
C LEU A 827 -2.77 2.19 -19.13
N HIS A 828 -3.07 1.57 -18.00
CA HIS A 828 -2.33 1.75 -16.74
C HIS A 828 -0.88 1.29 -16.83
N MET A 829 -0.62 0.09 -17.37
CA MET A 829 0.75 -0.41 -17.59
C MET A 829 1.58 0.54 -18.46
N LEU A 830 0.95 1.06 -19.53
CA LEU A 830 1.61 1.91 -20.52
C LEU A 830 1.83 3.34 -20.02
N LEU A 831 0.77 4.02 -19.61
CA LEU A 831 0.79 5.46 -19.40
C LEU A 831 1.19 5.84 -17.96
N ILE A 832 0.77 5.05 -16.98
CA ILE A 832 1.03 5.34 -15.56
C ILE A 832 2.30 4.65 -15.09
N ASP A 833 2.36 3.33 -15.28
CA ASP A 833 3.37 2.51 -14.62
C ASP A 833 4.67 2.37 -15.43
N ASN A 834 4.66 2.74 -16.73
CA ASN A 834 5.76 2.57 -17.69
C ASN A 834 6.41 1.17 -17.61
N PHE A 835 5.57 0.14 -17.53
CA PHE A 835 5.96 -1.24 -17.34
C PHE A 835 4.92 -2.13 -18.00
N VAL A 836 5.14 -2.38 -19.29
CA VAL A 836 4.14 -2.95 -20.19
C VAL A 836 4.48 -4.41 -20.43
N HIS A 837 3.51 -5.29 -20.18
CA HIS A 837 3.63 -6.67 -20.62
C HIS A 837 3.67 -6.69 -22.16
N ALA A 838 4.80 -7.11 -22.72
CA ALA A 838 5.09 -6.97 -24.15
C ALA A 838 4.53 -8.11 -25.02
N ASP A 839 3.96 -9.14 -24.40
CA ASP A 839 3.44 -10.35 -25.05
C ASP A 839 2.01 -10.66 -24.59
N LEU A 840 1.12 -9.66 -24.75
CA LEU A 840 -0.30 -9.72 -24.36
C LEU A 840 -1.17 -10.47 -25.38
N HIS A 841 -0.75 -11.69 -25.74
CA HIS A 841 -1.56 -12.58 -26.56
C HIS A 841 -2.72 -13.19 -25.74
N PRO A 842 -3.90 -13.50 -26.32
CA PRO A 842 -5.03 -14.13 -25.60
C PRO A 842 -4.73 -15.46 -24.90
N GLY A 843 -3.59 -16.09 -25.21
CA GLY A 843 -3.09 -17.29 -24.52
C GLY A 843 -2.44 -17.01 -23.17
N ASN A 844 -1.95 -15.78 -22.96
CA ASN A 844 -1.31 -15.32 -21.72
C ASN A 844 -2.29 -14.58 -20.79
N ILE A 845 -3.57 -14.56 -21.15
CA ILE A 845 -4.63 -13.92 -20.36
C ILE A 845 -5.67 -14.99 -20.06
N MET A 846 -6.03 -15.13 -18.80
CA MET A 846 -7.11 -16.01 -18.34
C MET A 846 -8.19 -15.17 -17.66
N VAL A 847 -9.43 -15.63 -17.70
CA VAL A 847 -10.56 -15.03 -17.01
C VAL A 847 -10.94 -15.96 -15.85
N ARG A 848 -11.05 -15.40 -14.65
CA ARG A 848 -11.70 -16.05 -13.51
C ARG A 848 -12.94 -15.28 -13.10
N PHE A 849 -13.82 -15.93 -12.34
CA PHE A 849 -15.02 -15.31 -11.79
C PHE A 849 -14.91 -15.27 -10.28
N TYR A 850 -15.27 -14.15 -9.68
CA TYR A 850 -15.32 -13.98 -8.23
C TYR A 850 -16.64 -13.34 -7.82
N GLN A 851 -17.10 -13.64 -6.61
CA GLN A 851 -18.27 -12.99 -6.05
C GLN A 851 -17.80 -11.81 -5.17
N PRO A 852 -18.22 -10.57 -5.46
CA PRO A 852 -17.96 -9.45 -4.56
C PRO A 852 -18.66 -9.72 -3.22
N SER A 853 -17.95 -9.62 -2.11
CA SER A 853 -18.54 -9.78 -0.78
C SER A 853 -19.64 -8.72 -0.56
N GLU A 854 -20.89 -9.15 -0.38
CA GLU A 854 -22.00 -8.26 -0.04
C GLU A 854 -21.73 -7.56 1.30
N LEU A 855 -22.03 -6.26 1.38
CA LEU A 855 -22.04 -5.56 2.66
C LEU A 855 -23.23 -6.06 3.49
N ASP A 856 -22.97 -6.95 4.44
CA ASP A 856 -23.95 -7.32 5.45
C ASP A 856 -24.18 -6.14 6.41
N LEU A 857 -25.28 -5.41 6.22
CA LEU A 857 -25.72 -4.30 7.07
C LEU A 857 -26.58 -4.77 8.26
N SER A 858 -26.67 -6.08 8.53
CA SER A 858 -27.38 -6.63 9.68
C SER A 858 -26.56 -6.53 10.97
N LEU A 859 -26.96 -5.64 11.88
CA LEU A 859 -26.46 -5.60 13.26
C LEU A 859 -27.06 -6.76 14.10
N ARG A 860 -26.76 -8.02 13.75
CA ARG A 860 -27.05 -9.16 14.65
C ARG A 860 -26.18 -10.38 14.38
N ASN A 861 -25.35 -10.69 15.38
CA ASN A 861 -24.63 -11.94 15.67
C ASN A 861 -23.40 -12.35 14.82
N LYS A 862 -22.32 -12.60 15.58
CA LYS A 862 -21.07 -13.34 15.29
C LYS A 862 -21.02 -14.10 13.95
N SER A 863 -20.00 -13.83 13.13
CA SER A 863 -18.91 -14.78 12.82
C SER A 863 -17.92 -14.25 11.76
N ARG A 864 -16.65 -14.67 11.90
CA ARG A 864 -15.59 -14.78 10.87
C ARG A 864 -15.06 -13.49 10.22
N ALA A 865 -14.03 -12.91 10.83
CA ALA A 865 -13.13 -11.95 10.15
C ALA A 865 -11.67 -12.13 10.57
N SER A 866 -11.24 -13.38 10.81
CA SER A 866 -9.86 -13.69 11.23
C SER A 866 -9.26 -14.97 10.68
N ASP A 867 -9.93 -15.70 9.79
CA ASP A 867 -9.34 -16.90 9.20
C ASP A 867 -9.04 -16.62 7.73
N ALA A 868 -7.86 -17.05 7.30
CA ALA A 868 -7.50 -17.17 5.88
C ALA A 868 -8.65 -17.81 5.11
N PRO A 869 -8.87 -17.45 3.84
CA PRO A 869 -10.07 -17.91 3.18
C PRO A 869 -10.02 -19.43 3.10
N THR A 870 -11.12 -20.03 3.53
CA THR A 870 -11.19 -21.46 3.79
C THR A 870 -11.02 -22.20 2.47
N THR A 871 -10.65 -23.47 2.48
CA THR A 871 -10.69 -24.38 1.31
C THR A 871 -11.94 -24.20 0.43
N ALA A 872 -13.04 -23.75 1.03
CA ALA A 872 -14.28 -23.35 0.39
C ALA A 872 -14.15 -22.30 -0.73
N GLU A 873 -13.36 -21.22 -0.63
CA GLU A 873 -13.29 -20.19 -1.69
C GLU A 873 -12.53 -20.66 -2.95
N VAL A 874 -11.49 -21.48 -2.76
CA VAL A 874 -10.79 -22.17 -3.85
C VAL A 874 -11.72 -23.19 -4.53
N ASP A 875 -12.58 -23.83 -3.73
CA ASP A 875 -13.63 -24.74 -4.22
C ASP A 875 -14.69 -23.99 -5.06
N VAL A 876 -15.06 -22.76 -4.67
CA VAL A 876 -16.00 -21.93 -5.45
C VAL A 876 -15.45 -21.65 -6.85
N THR A 877 -14.18 -21.25 -6.99
CA THR A 877 -13.60 -20.93 -8.31
C THR A 877 -13.56 -22.18 -9.21
N GLU A 878 -13.10 -23.34 -8.70
CA GLU A 878 -13.13 -24.58 -9.49
C GLU A 878 -14.56 -25.05 -9.78
N SER A 879 -15.52 -24.82 -8.88
CA SER A 879 -16.93 -25.17 -9.14
C SER A 879 -17.51 -24.37 -10.32
N VAL A 880 -17.20 -23.07 -10.41
CA VAL A 880 -17.60 -22.20 -11.53
C VAL A 880 -16.93 -22.65 -12.82
N LEU A 881 -15.63 -22.95 -12.76
CA LEU A 881 -14.88 -23.44 -13.93
C LEU A 881 -15.38 -24.82 -14.40
N ALA A 882 -15.76 -25.70 -13.47
CA ALA A 882 -16.30 -27.02 -13.78
C ALA A 882 -17.68 -26.94 -14.46
N ARG A 883 -18.49 -25.90 -14.16
CA ARG A 883 -19.74 -25.61 -14.88
C ARG A 883 -19.48 -25.12 -16.30
N LEU A 884 -18.47 -24.28 -16.51
CA LEU A 884 -18.21 -23.65 -17.81
C LEU A 884 -17.44 -24.55 -18.80
N ARG A 885 -16.40 -25.26 -18.34
CA ARG A 885 -15.50 -26.07 -19.19
C ARG A 885 -16.23 -27.05 -20.15
N PRO A 886 -17.29 -27.77 -19.74
CA PRO A 886 -18.01 -28.70 -20.63
C PRO A 886 -18.69 -28.02 -21.82
N HIS A 887 -19.06 -26.74 -21.68
CA HIS A 887 -19.81 -25.99 -22.68
C HIS A 887 -18.93 -25.10 -23.57
N ALA A 888 -17.60 -25.16 -23.44
CA ALA A 888 -16.65 -24.39 -24.24
C ALA A 888 -16.72 -24.65 -25.76
N GLY A 889 -17.48 -25.65 -26.22
CA GLY A 889 -17.74 -25.91 -27.65
C GLY A 889 -19.17 -25.58 -28.12
N ASN A 890 -20.09 -25.19 -27.22
CA ASN A 890 -21.48 -24.90 -27.56
C ASN A 890 -21.89 -23.51 -27.03
N ARG A 891 -21.99 -22.55 -27.96
CA ARG A 891 -22.27 -21.15 -27.65
C ARG A 891 -23.55 -20.91 -26.85
N ARG A 892 -24.63 -21.63 -27.13
CA ARG A 892 -25.93 -21.42 -26.45
C ARG A 892 -25.87 -21.82 -24.97
N ASP A 893 -25.31 -23.00 -24.70
CA ASP A 893 -25.19 -23.51 -23.34
C ASP A 893 -24.16 -22.67 -22.55
N TRP A 894 -23.08 -22.26 -23.22
CA TRP A 894 -22.07 -21.35 -22.66
C TRP A 894 -22.67 -20.01 -22.22
N GLU A 895 -23.43 -19.34 -23.10
CA GLU A 895 -24.11 -18.09 -22.78
C GLU A 895 -25.11 -18.26 -21.63
N SER A 896 -25.88 -19.37 -21.62
CA SER A 896 -26.81 -19.68 -20.53
C SER A 896 -26.12 -19.82 -19.17
N VAL A 897 -24.96 -20.50 -19.10
CA VAL A 897 -24.21 -20.64 -17.85
C VAL A 897 -23.63 -19.30 -17.40
N LEU A 898 -23.18 -18.45 -18.34
CA LEU A 898 -22.72 -17.10 -18.00
C LEU A 898 -23.85 -16.21 -17.45
N ASP A 899 -25.07 -16.34 -18.00
CA ASP A 899 -26.26 -15.64 -17.49
C ASP A 899 -26.61 -16.09 -16.07
N GLU A 900 -26.54 -17.40 -15.79
CA GLU A 900 -26.71 -17.94 -14.43
C GLU A 900 -25.66 -17.38 -13.46
N LEU A 901 -24.38 -17.37 -13.84
CA LEU A 901 -23.31 -16.82 -13.02
C LEU A 901 -23.51 -15.32 -12.74
N ASN A 902 -24.01 -14.57 -13.72
CA ASN A 902 -24.32 -13.15 -13.54
C ASN A 902 -25.52 -12.96 -12.59
N ALA A 903 -26.53 -13.82 -12.67
CA ALA A 903 -27.65 -13.82 -11.73
C ALA A 903 -27.22 -14.20 -10.29
N GLU A 904 -26.21 -15.05 -10.15
CA GLU A 904 -25.58 -15.41 -8.87
C GLU A 904 -24.63 -14.30 -8.32
N GLY A 905 -24.37 -13.25 -9.11
CA GLY A 905 -23.58 -12.08 -8.69
C GLY A 905 -22.07 -12.18 -8.93
N TYR A 906 -21.62 -13.13 -9.75
CA TYR A 906 -20.21 -13.23 -10.11
C TYR A 906 -19.77 -12.12 -11.07
N ARG A 907 -18.53 -11.67 -10.93
CA ARG A 907 -17.87 -10.71 -11.82
C ARG A 907 -16.56 -11.29 -12.39
N PRO A 908 -16.21 -10.97 -13.64
CA PRO A 908 -14.98 -11.44 -14.26
C PRO A 908 -13.76 -10.69 -13.70
N GLN A 909 -12.62 -11.37 -13.67
CA GLN A 909 -11.33 -10.79 -13.35
C GLN A 909 -10.26 -11.36 -14.26
N LEU A 910 -9.38 -10.50 -14.77
CA LEU A 910 -8.32 -10.90 -15.67
C LEU A 910 -7.08 -11.35 -14.91
N ILE A 911 -6.53 -12.47 -15.34
CA ILE A 911 -5.29 -13.05 -14.84
C ILE A 911 -4.27 -12.98 -15.96
N PHE A 912 -3.15 -12.32 -15.71
CA PHE A 912 -2.02 -12.28 -16.64
C PHE A 912 -0.96 -13.30 -16.20
N ILE A 913 -0.54 -14.14 -17.15
CA ILE A 913 0.50 -15.17 -16.97
C ILE A 913 1.63 -14.94 -17.98
N ASP A 914 2.77 -15.59 -17.81
CA ASP A 914 3.96 -15.48 -18.69
C ASP A 914 4.50 -14.04 -18.82
N THR A 915 4.88 -13.45 -17.69
CA THR A 915 5.46 -12.08 -17.64
C THR A 915 6.95 -12.04 -18.04
N GLY A 916 7.42 -13.03 -18.80
CA GLY A 916 8.81 -13.18 -19.21
C GLY A 916 9.30 -12.10 -20.18
N LEU A 917 8.38 -11.33 -20.77
CA LEU A 917 8.68 -10.15 -21.58
C LEU A 917 7.94 -8.93 -21.07
N VAL A 918 8.70 -7.97 -20.57
CA VAL A 918 8.21 -6.64 -20.26
C VAL A 918 8.92 -5.64 -21.17
N THR A 919 8.31 -4.47 -21.36
CA THR A 919 8.95 -3.34 -22.03
C THR A 919 8.80 -2.11 -21.14
N GLN A 920 9.89 -1.35 -21.04
CA GLN A 920 9.94 -0.08 -20.34
C GLN A 920 10.49 0.96 -21.31
N LEU A 921 9.82 2.11 -21.44
CA LEU A 921 10.39 3.23 -22.18
C LEU A 921 11.40 3.95 -21.29
N ASN A 922 12.64 4.11 -21.74
CA ASN A 922 13.61 4.96 -21.04
C ASN A 922 13.10 6.42 -21.00
N ASP A 923 13.70 7.28 -20.15
CA ASP A 923 13.21 8.66 -19.98
C ASP A 923 13.21 9.49 -21.27
N LEU A 924 14.15 9.24 -22.18
CA LEU A 924 14.21 9.91 -23.48
C LEU A 924 13.05 9.46 -24.38
N ASN A 925 12.86 8.15 -24.52
CA ASN A 925 11.84 7.53 -25.36
C ASN A 925 10.44 7.79 -24.80
N ARG A 926 10.30 7.83 -23.48
CA ARG A 926 9.06 8.21 -22.80
C ARG A 926 8.69 9.67 -23.09
N ARG A 927 9.65 10.59 -23.05
CA ARG A 927 9.43 11.99 -23.49
C ARG A 927 9.08 12.05 -24.97
N ASN A 928 9.82 11.33 -25.81
CA ASN A 928 9.55 11.27 -27.25
C ASN A 928 8.15 10.74 -27.57
N PHE A 929 7.71 9.70 -26.85
CA PHE A 929 6.37 9.13 -26.92
C PHE A 929 5.31 10.15 -26.49
N ILE A 930 5.49 10.82 -25.36
CA ILE A 930 4.54 11.82 -24.85
C ILE A 930 4.39 12.99 -25.82
N ASP A 931 5.50 13.48 -26.39
CA ASP A 931 5.48 14.57 -27.37
C ASP A 931 4.80 14.17 -28.68
N LEU A 932 5.05 12.95 -29.19
CA LEU A 932 4.36 12.42 -30.36
C LEU A 932 2.86 12.25 -30.08
N PHE A 933 2.51 11.69 -28.92
CA PHE A 933 1.12 11.51 -28.49
C PHE A 933 0.42 12.87 -28.31
N ARG A 934 1.13 13.88 -27.82
CA ARG A 934 0.63 15.26 -27.72
C ARG A 934 0.31 15.85 -29.09
N ALA A 935 1.23 15.74 -30.05
CA ALA A 935 0.99 16.24 -31.42
C ALA A 935 -0.25 15.59 -32.04
N ILE A 936 -0.42 14.26 -31.87
CA ILE A 936 -1.60 13.54 -32.34
C ILE A 936 -2.88 14.01 -31.61
N ALA A 937 -2.83 14.19 -30.29
CA ALA A 937 -3.97 14.64 -29.49
C ALA A 937 -4.38 16.09 -29.79
N GLU A 938 -3.43 16.93 -30.21
CA GLU A 938 -3.66 18.30 -30.69
C GLU A 938 -4.16 18.34 -32.15
N PHE A 939 -4.29 17.17 -32.78
CA PHE A 939 -4.60 17.00 -34.20
C PHE A 939 -3.60 17.71 -35.14
N ASP A 940 -2.33 17.76 -34.75
CA ASP A 940 -1.21 18.26 -35.54
C ASP A 940 -0.42 17.06 -36.11
N GLY A 941 -0.91 16.54 -37.23
CA GLY A 941 -0.31 15.37 -37.87
C GLY A 941 0.98 15.70 -38.59
N TYR A 942 1.15 16.93 -39.08
CA TYR A 942 2.41 17.39 -39.66
C TYR A 942 3.52 17.38 -38.62
N ARG A 943 3.29 17.94 -37.43
CA ARG A 943 4.25 17.88 -36.33
C ARG A 943 4.50 16.46 -35.86
N ALA A 944 3.48 15.62 -35.78
CA ALA A 944 3.65 14.20 -35.47
C ALA A 944 4.59 13.51 -36.48
N GLY A 945 4.42 13.80 -37.78
CA GLY A 945 5.30 13.30 -38.84
C GLY A 945 6.74 13.79 -38.74
N GLU A 946 6.95 15.08 -38.46
CA GLU A 946 8.29 15.63 -38.21
C GLU A 946 8.97 14.96 -37.03
N LEU A 947 8.26 14.83 -35.91
CA LEU A 947 8.78 14.18 -34.69
C LEU A 947 9.18 12.73 -34.96
N MET A 948 8.41 12.00 -35.77
CA MET A 948 8.76 10.62 -36.15
C MET A 948 10.01 10.56 -37.01
N VAL A 949 10.24 11.52 -37.92
CA VAL A 949 11.45 11.57 -38.74
C VAL A 949 12.67 12.03 -37.95
N GLU A 950 12.56 13.12 -37.18
CA GLU A 950 13.64 13.68 -36.37
C GLU A 950 14.21 12.69 -35.34
N ARG A 951 13.34 11.79 -34.85
CA ARG A 951 13.65 10.88 -33.73
C ARG A 951 13.80 9.43 -34.16
N CYS A 952 13.75 9.14 -35.46
CA CYS A 952 14.02 7.80 -35.98
C CYS A 952 15.52 7.47 -35.90
N ARG A 953 15.88 6.17 -35.94
CA ARG A 953 17.29 5.75 -35.76
C ARG A 953 18.24 6.28 -36.85
N GLN A 954 17.74 6.51 -38.06
CA GLN A 954 18.50 6.94 -39.23
C GLN A 954 17.69 7.96 -40.05
N PRO A 955 17.60 9.22 -39.60
CA PRO A 955 16.84 10.26 -40.29
C PRO A 955 17.29 10.49 -41.74
N GLU A 956 18.56 10.24 -42.04
CA GLU A 956 19.15 10.41 -43.37
C GLU A 956 18.71 9.35 -44.38
N ALA A 957 18.21 8.20 -43.90
CA ALA A 957 17.73 7.11 -44.75
C ALA A 957 16.25 7.27 -45.15
N VAL A 958 15.56 8.26 -44.59
CA VAL A 958 14.13 8.52 -44.84
C VAL A 958 13.93 9.08 -46.24
N ILE A 959 13.01 8.46 -46.99
CA ILE A 959 12.61 8.90 -48.33
C ILE A 959 11.52 9.95 -48.19
N ASP A 960 11.75 11.12 -48.80
CA ASP A 960 10.82 12.26 -48.82
C ASP A 960 10.20 12.62 -47.45
N PRO A 961 11.01 13.06 -46.46
CA PRO A 961 10.56 13.42 -45.10
C PRO A 961 9.32 14.33 -45.03
N HIS A 962 9.29 15.37 -45.87
CA HIS A 962 8.18 16.31 -45.92
C HIS A 962 6.89 15.69 -46.46
N TYR A 963 7.01 14.76 -47.42
CA TYR A 963 5.85 14.07 -47.97
C TYR A 963 5.28 13.06 -46.96
N PHE A 964 6.15 12.41 -46.17
CA PHE A 964 5.73 11.62 -45.01
C PHE A 964 4.96 12.46 -43.99
N ALA A 965 5.49 13.62 -43.59
CA ALA A 965 4.81 14.52 -42.65
C ALA A 965 3.46 15.04 -43.18
N LEU A 966 3.38 15.38 -44.48
CA LEU A 966 2.13 15.79 -45.12
C LEU A 966 1.09 14.67 -45.16
N ARG A 967 1.50 13.42 -45.38
CA ARG A 967 0.58 12.27 -45.32
C ARG A 967 0.10 12.01 -43.90
N MET A 968 0.97 12.19 -42.90
CA MET A 968 0.58 12.09 -41.49
C MET A 968 -0.45 13.17 -41.11
N GLU A 969 -0.30 14.40 -41.61
CA GLU A 969 -1.30 15.47 -41.47
C GLU A 969 -2.66 15.06 -42.07
N HIS A 970 -2.66 14.53 -43.29
CA HIS A 970 -3.90 14.08 -43.94
C HIS A 970 -4.58 12.95 -43.15
N LEU A 971 -3.81 12.02 -42.60
CA LEU A 971 -4.33 10.93 -41.76
C LEU A 971 -4.98 11.48 -40.48
N VAL A 972 -4.29 12.37 -39.77
CA VAL A 972 -4.80 12.95 -38.52
C VAL A 972 -6.03 13.83 -38.76
N LEU A 973 -6.07 14.59 -39.86
CA LEU A 973 -7.26 15.36 -40.27
C LEU A 973 -8.45 14.46 -40.63
N ASN A 974 -8.21 13.33 -41.29
CA ASN A 974 -9.24 12.33 -41.55
C ASN A 974 -9.81 11.76 -40.25
N VAL A 975 -8.95 11.44 -39.28
CA VAL A 975 -9.37 11.01 -37.95
C VAL A 975 -10.20 12.09 -37.27
N LYS A 976 -9.73 13.34 -37.25
CA LYS A 976 -10.46 14.50 -36.70
C LYS A 976 -11.88 14.59 -37.25
N SER A 977 -12.05 14.49 -38.57
CA SER A 977 -13.37 14.56 -39.21
C SER A 977 -14.33 13.44 -38.78
N ARG A 978 -13.81 12.25 -38.45
CA ARG A 978 -14.58 11.07 -38.03
C ARG A 978 -14.83 11.03 -36.52
N THR A 979 -13.87 11.48 -35.70
CA THR A 979 -14.02 11.59 -34.23
C THR A 979 -15.11 12.60 -33.83
N PHE A 980 -15.34 13.65 -34.63
CA PHE A 980 -16.44 14.59 -34.42
C PHE A 980 -17.77 14.15 -35.07
N ALA A 981 -17.73 13.19 -35.99
CA ALA A 981 -18.91 12.66 -36.67
C ALA A 981 -19.26 11.25 -36.16
N LEU A 982 -19.75 11.15 -34.90
CA LEU A 982 -20.50 10.01 -34.31
C LEU A 982 -20.03 8.56 -34.59
N GLY A 983 -18.84 8.32 -35.16
CA GLY A 983 -18.39 7.02 -35.64
C GLY A 983 -17.18 6.49 -34.89
N SER A 984 -17.19 5.19 -34.59
CA SER A 984 -16.09 4.47 -33.94
C SER A 984 -14.85 4.43 -34.82
N VAL A 985 -13.92 5.37 -34.64
CA VAL A 985 -12.62 5.33 -35.31
C VAL A 985 -11.88 4.08 -34.84
N LYS A 986 -11.47 3.20 -35.77
CA LYS A 986 -10.59 2.08 -35.46
C LYS A 986 -9.16 2.59 -35.38
N ILE A 987 -8.55 2.54 -34.19
CA ILE A 987 -7.15 2.97 -34.05
C ILE A 987 -6.24 2.04 -34.85
N GLY A 988 -6.64 0.78 -35.01
CA GLY A 988 -5.94 -0.23 -35.79
C GLY A 988 -5.82 0.13 -37.26
N ASP A 989 -6.86 0.72 -37.85
CA ASP A 989 -6.83 1.18 -39.24
C ASP A 989 -5.84 2.35 -39.38
N VAL A 990 -5.87 3.29 -38.43
CA VAL A 990 -4.98 4.46 -38.38
C VAL A 990 -3.52 4.02 -38.21
N LEU A 991 -3.25 3.19 -37.21
CA LEU A 991 -1.92 2.67 -36.92
C LEU A 991 -1.39 1.80 -38.06
N SER A 992 -2.23 0.99 -38.71
CA SER A 992 -1.84 0.21 -39.89
C SER A 992 -1.46 1.12 -41.06
N GLU A 993 -2.18 2.22 -41.26
CA GLU A 993 -1.83 3.23 -42.26
C GLU A 993 -0.50 3.91 -41.92
N VAL A 994 -0.27 4.25 -40.65
CA VAL A 994 1.03 4.75 -40.15
C VAL A 994 2.15 3.75 -40.42
N LEU A 995 1.99 2.48 -40.07
CA LEU A 995 3.03 1.45 -40.29
C LEU A 995 3.32 1.25 -41.79
N SER A 996 2.31 1.33 -42.65
CA SER A 996 2.49 1.31 -44.11
C SER A 996 3.24 2.55 -44.63
N MET A 997 2.97 3.73 -44.07
CA MET A 997 3.72 4.96 -44.39
C MET A 997 5.17 4.88 -43.94
N VAL A 998 5.42 4.39 -42.72
CA VAL A 998 6.74 4.13 -42.14
C VAL A 998 7.54 3.19 -43.05
N ARG A 999 6.93 2.10 -43.53
CA ARG A 999 7.55 1.14 -44.46
C ARG A 999 7.83 1.74 -45.84
N SER A 1000 6.93 2.54 -46.40
CA SER A 1000 7.10 3.13 -47.74
C SER A 1000 8.09 4.29 -47.78
N HIS A 1001 8.24 5.03 -46.68
CA HIS A 1001 9.16 6.17 -46.57
C HIS A 1001 10.45 5.83 -45.79
N HIS A 1002 10.63 4.57 -45.40
CA HIS A 1002 11.81 4.07 -44.69
C HIS A 1002 12.06 4.79 -43.35
N VAL A 1003 11.00 5.18 -42.63
CA VAL A 1003 11.10 5.80 -41.31
C VAL A 1003 11.41 4.72 -40.28
N ARG A 1004 12.61 4.71 -39.71
CA ARG A 1004 13.04 3.62 -38.81
C ARG A 1004 12.68 3.89 -37.35
N MET A 1005 11.57 3.31 -36.88
CA MET A 1005 11.15 3.42 -35.48
C MET A 1005 12.06 2.63 -34.53
N GLU A 1006 12.08 3.05 -33.25
CA GLU A 1006 12.80 2.35 -32.20
C GLU A 1006 12.04 1.10 -31.73
N GLY A 1007 12.76 -0.01 -31.50
CA GLY A 1007 12.11 -1.30 -31.21
C GLY A 1007 11.20 -1.30 -29.98
N ASP A 1008 11.55 -0.59 -28.90
CA ASP A 1008 10.70 -0.51 -27.71
C ASP A 1008 9.39 0.23 -28.00
N PHE A 1009 9.44 1.26 -28.85
CA PHE A 1009 8.25 1.99 -29.30
C PHE A 1009 7.37 1.14 -30.22
N VAL A 1010 7.98 0.36 -31.12
CA VAL A 1010 7.25 -0.56 -32.01
C VAL A 1010 6.51 -1.63 -31.20
N ASN A 1011 7.15 -2.21 -30.19
CA ASN A 1011 6.51 -3.19 -29.31
C ASN A 1011 5.31 -2.60 -28.58
N VAL A 1012 5.40 -1.35 -28.09
CA VAL A 1012 4.27 -0.64 -27.48
C VAL A 1012 3.11 -0.46 -28.46
N VAL A 1013 3.39 -0.02 -29.70
CA VAL A 1013 2.37 0.17 -30.74
C VAL A 1013 1.69 -1.15 -31.10
N ILE A 1014 2.47 -2.23 -31.23
CA ILE A 1014 1.97 -3.58 -31.48
C ILE A 1014 1.07 -4.05 -30.33
N SER A 1015 1.48 -3.86 -29.08
CA SER A 1015 0.65 -4.23 -27.93
C SER A 1015 -0.67 -3.46 -27.90
N CYS A 1016 -0.66 -2.17 -28.30
CA CYS A 1016 -1.89 -1.38 -28.45
C CYS A 1016 -2.81 -1.96 -29.54
N LEU A 1017 -2.24 -2.33 -30.70
CA LEU A 1017 -2.97 -2.95 -31.82
C LEU A 1017 -3.60 -4.29 -31.43
N LEU A 1018 -2.82 -5.15 -30.78
CA LEU A 1018 -3.29 -6.46 -30.33
C LEU A 1018 -4.43 -6.29 -29.32
N LEU A 1019 -4.27 -5.40 -28.34
CA LEU A 1019 -5.29 -5.19 -27.33
C LEU A 1019 -6.56 -4.58 -27.91
N GLU A 1020 -6.48 -3.61 -28.82
CA GLU A 1020 -7.67 -3.08 -29.49
C GLU A 1020 -8.36 -4.20 -30.31
N GLY A 1021 -7.57 -5.02 -31.02
CA GLY A 1021 -8.10 -6.17 -31.76
C GLY A 1021 -8.86 -7.15 -30.85
N ILE A 1022 -8.27 -7.51 -29.71
CA ILE A 1022 -8.90 -8.35 -28.67
C ILE A 1022 -10.15 -7.67 -28.12
N GLY A 1023 -10.01 -6.40 -27.72
CA GLY A 1023 -11.06 -5.61 -27.10
C GLY A 1023 -12.26 -5.42 -28.02
N ARG A 1024 -12.06 -5.30 -29.34
CA ARG A 1024 -13.14 -5.15 -30.33
C ARG A 1024 -13.75 -6.45 -30.82
N ASN A 1025 -13.01 -7.54 -30.76
CA ASN A 1025 -13.58 -8.86 -30.95
C ASN A 1025 -14.58 -9.17 -29.82
N LEU A 1026 -14.26 -8.71 -28.61
CA LEU A 1026 -15.20 -8.72 -27.50
C LEU A 1026 -16.27 -7.62 -27.67
N ASP A 1027 -15.95 -6.34 -27.63
CA ASP A 1027 -16.91 -5.24 -27.74
C ASP A 1027 -16.68 -4.43 -29.03
N PRO A 1028 -17.48 -4.63 -30.09
CA PRO A 1028 -17.30 -3.93 -31.37
C PRO A 1028 -17.36 -2.40 -31.28
N ASP A 1029 -18.03 -1.87 -30.25
CA ASP A 1029 -18.20 -0.44 -30.01
C ASP A 1029 -17.10 0.15 -29.11
N LEU A 1030 -16.10 -0.65 -28.72
CA LEU A 1030 -15.00 -0.22 -27.86
C LEU A 1030 -14.15 0.90 -28.50
N ASP A 1031 -14.05 2.01 -27.78
CA ASP A 1031 -13.25 3.18 -28.16
C ASP A 1031 -12.05 3.36 -27.21
N LEU A 1032 -10.86 3.02 -27.70
CA LEU A 1032 -9.59 3.16 -27.01
C LEU A 1032 -9.31 4.61 -26.56
N PHE A 1033 -9.63 5.58 -27.41
CA PHE A 1033 -9.36 7.00 -27.11
C PHE A 1033 -10.26 7.48 -25.97
N LYS A 1034 -11.55 7.11 -26.00
CA LYS A 1034 -12.50 7.46 -24.93
C LYS A 1034 -12.02 6.95 -23.57
N SER A 1035 -11.57 5.69 -23.51
CA SER A 1035 -11.09 5.07 -22.26
C SER A 1035 -9.73 5.61 -21.79
N ALA A 1036 -8.88 6.11 -22.69
CA ALA A 1036 -7.60 6.72 -22.34
C ALA A 1036 -7.72 8.15 -21.76
N LEU A 1037 -8.81 8.87 -22.06
CA LEU A 1037 -8.98 10.27 -21.64
C LEU A 1037 -8.85 10.51 -20.12
N PRO A 1038 -9.49 9.76 -19.22
CA PRO A 1038 -9.36 9.96 -17.77
C PRO A 1038 -7.93 9.76 -17.26
N ILE A 1039 -7.21 8.78 -17.82
CA ILE A 1039 -5.82 8.49 -17.46
C ILE A 1039 -4.90 9.61 -17.95
N LEU A 1040 -5.12 10.09 -19.18
CA LEU A 1040 -4.41 11.24 -19.73
C LEU A 1040 -4.67 12.53 -18.94
N ARG A 1041 -5.88 12.74 -18.41
CA ARG A 1041 -6.17 13.86 -17.50
C ARG A 1041 -5.32 13.81 -16.23
N LYS A 1042 -5.21 12.63 -15.60
CA LYS A 1042 -4.41 12.42 -14.39
C LYS A 1042 -2.91 12.63 -14.62
N LEU A 1043 -2.41 12.22 -15.79
CA LEU A 1043 -1.03 12.49 -16.21
C LEU A 1043 -0.83 13.98 -16.52
N GLY A 1044 -1.79 14.60 -17.21
CA GLY A 1044 -1.83 16.03 -17.49
C GLY A 1044 -1.74 16.85 -16.21
N SER A 1045 -2.54 16.56 -15.18
CA SER A 1045 -2.55 17.27 -13.89
C SER A 1045 -1.23 17.12 -13.11
N ASN A 1046 -0.59 15.95 -13.17
CA ASN A 1046 0.69 15.71 -12.50
C ASN A 1046 1.87 16.39 -13.20
N VAL A 1047 1.81 16.57 -14.52
CA VAL A 1047 2.83 17.26 -15.32
C VAL A 1047 2.63 18.78 -15.33
N THR A 1048 1.38 19.26 -15.22
CA THR A 1048 1.03 20.69 -15.31
C THR A 1048 1.24 21.50 -14.03
N SER A 1049 1.39 20.88 -12.85
CA SER A 1049 1.32 21.64 -11.59
C SER A 1049 2.54 22.51 -11.26
N LEU A 1050 3.73 22.32 -11.87
CA LEU A 1050 4.89 23.20 -11.57
C LEU A 1050 5.88 23.53 -12.70
N LYS A 1051 5.94 22.76 -13.81
CA LYS A 1051 6.92 23.02 -14.90
C LYS A 1051 6.32 23.73 -16.12
N SER A 1052 5.08 23.43 -16.53
CA SER A 1052 4.45 24.00 -17.73
C SER A 1052 4.09 25.49 -17.59
N VAL A 1053 3.75 25.95 -16.37
CA VAL A 1053 3.43 27.36 -16.11
C VAL A 1053 4.68 28.25 -16.19
N ARG A 1054 5.88 27.69 -16.03
CA ARG A 1054 7.15 28.40 -16.24
C ARG A 1054 7.58 28.49 -17.71
N SER A 1055 7.03 27.67 -18.61
CA SER A 1055 7.39 27.64 -20.04
C SER A 1055 6.38 28.33 -20.97
N GLY A 1056 5.29 28.89 -20.45
CA GLY A 1056 4.35 29.71 -21.23
C GLY A 1056 3.39 28.94 -22.16
N ASP A 1057 3.28 27.62 -22.01
CA ASP A 1057 2.51 26.76 -22.91
C ASP A 1057 1.09 26.52 -22.35
N VAL A 1058 0.09 27.21 -22.91
CA VAL A 1058 -1.31 27.27 -22.42
C VAL A 1058 -2.24 26.32 -23.21
N SER A 1059 -1.71 25.55 -24.17
CA SER A 1059 -2.48 24.67 -25.07
C SER A 1059 -3.22 23.55 -24.32
N MET A 1060 -2.54 22.87 -23.39
CA MET A 1060 -3.09 21.76 -22.60
C MET A 1060 -4.27 22.19 -21.71
N LEU A 1061 -4.24 23.40 -21.18
CA LEU A 1061 -5.32 23.91 -20.33
C LEU A 1061 -6.59 24.19 -21.16
N ARG A 1062 -6.45 24.67 -22.41
CA ARG A 1062 -7.58 24.87 -23.32
C ARG A 1062 -8.21 23.55 -23.77
N ILE A 1063 -7.38 22.54 -24.05
CA ILE A 1063 -7.83 21.19 -24.42
C ILE A 1063 -8.55 20.53 -23.23
N TRP A 1064 -7.98 20.65 -22.03
CA TRP A 1064 -8.61 20.17 -20.80
C TRP A 1064 -9.98 20.82 -20.57
N VAL A 1065 -10.08 22.15 -20.64
CA VAL A 1065 -11.36 22.88 -20.51
C VAL A 1065 -12.36 22.47 -21.61
N GLY A 1066 -11.91 22.27 -22.86
CA GLY A 1066 -12.77 21.85 -23.96
C GLY A 1066 -13.31 20.42 -23.81
N LEU A 1067 -12.49 19.49 -23.32
CA LEU A 1067 -12.89 18.10 -23.06
C LEU A 1067 -13.82 17.99 -21.84
N GLU A 1068 -13.58 18.77 -20.78
CA GLU A 1068 -14.42 18.80 -19.58
C GLU A 1068 -15.81 19.40 -19.89
N ALA A 1069 -15.86 20.48 -20.67
CA ALA A 1069 -17.11 21.09 -21.12
C ALA A 1069 -17.94 20.13 -21.99
N ARG A 1070 -17.28 19.29 -22.81
CA ARG A 1070 -17.96 18.30 -23.66
C ARG A 1070 -18.55 17.16 -22.86
N GLU A 1071 -17.82 16.62 -21.88
CA GLU A 1071 -18.31 15.51 -21.05
C GLU A 1071 -19.44 15.96 -20.12
N LEU A 1072 -19.41 17.19 -19.62
CA LEU A 1072 -20.55 17.80 -18.93
C LEU A 1072 -21.77 17.94 -19.84
N LEU A 1073 -21.59 18.31 -21.11
CA LEU A 1073 -22.68 18.38 -22.08
C LEU A 1073 -23.22 16.99 -22.43
N GLN A 1074 -22.36 15.99 -22.63
CA GLN A 1074 -22.76 14.63 -22.95
C GLN A 1074 -23.46 13.94 -21.77
N SER A 1075 -22.95 14.06 -20.55
CA SER A 1075 -23.60 13.50 -19.37
C SER A 1075 -24.94 14.17 -19.06
N SER A 1076 -25.07 15.46 -19.38
CA SER A 1076 -26.36 16.18 -19.30
C SER A 1076 -27.36 15.68 -20.35
N ILE A 1077 -26.90 15.32 -21.55
CA ILE A 1077 -27.76 14.78 -22.62
C ILE A 1077 -28.19 13.35 -22.28
N ASP A 1078 -27.27 12.50 -21.82
CA ASP A 1078 -27.57 11.11 -21.43
C ASP A 1078 -28.49 11.06 -20.20
N SER A 1079 -28.33 11.97 -19.23
CA SER A 1079 -29.25 12.07 -18.08
C SER A 1079 -30.63 12.58 -18.50
N VAL A 1080 -30.69 13.43 -19.53
CA VAL A 1080 -31.95 13.88 -20.12
C VAL A 1080 -32.60 12.72 -20.89
N GLU A 1081 -31.88 11.97 -21.72
CA GLU A 1081 -32.45 10.79 -22.40
C GLU A 1081 -32.96 9.72 -21.42
N GLN A 1082 -32.23 9.43 -20.34
CA GLN A 1082 -32.72 8.49 -19.31
C GLN A 1082 -33.96 8.99 -18.57
N THR A 1083 -34.06 10.29 -18.28
CA THR A 1083 -35.25 10.86 -17.65
C THR A 1083 -36.45 10.94 -18.60
N TRP A 1084 -36.22 10.96 -19.92
CA TRP A 1084 -37.28 10.88 -20.92
C TRP A 1084 -37.80 9.46 -21.17
N ILE A 1085 -36.97 8.43 -20.98
CA ILE A 1085 -37.40 7.02 -21.08
C ILE A 1085 -38.26 6.58 -19.86
N GLU A 1086 -38.11 7.23 -18.70
CA GLU A 1086 -38.94 6.95 -17.52
C GLU A 1086 -40.32 7.66 -17.52
N TYR A 1087 -40.60 8.52 -18.50
CA TYR A 1087 -41.85 9.29 -18.61
C TYR A 1087 -42.60 9.01 -19.93
N GLU A 1088 -42.93 7.75 -20.19
CA GLU A 1088 -43.99 7.40 -21.14
C GLU A 1088 -45.28 7.10 -20.35
N PRO A 1089 -46.37 7.87 -20.50
CA PRO A 1089 -47.63 7.57 -19.82
C PRO A 1089 -48.32 6.37 -20.49
N GLN A 1090 -48.85 5.47 -19.64
CA GLN A 1090 -49.58 4.23 -19.98
C GLN A 1090 -50.58 4.33 -21.14
#